data_AF-A0A952E5T7-F1
#
_entry.id   AF-A0A952E5T7-F1
#
_cell.length_a   1.000
_cell.length_b   1.000
_cell.length_c   1.000
_cell.angle_alpha   90.00
_cell.angle_beta   90.00
_cell.angle_gamma   90.00
#
_symmetry.space_group_name_H-M   'P 1'
#
loop_
_entity.id
_entity.type
_entity.pdbx_description
1 polymer ?
#
loop_
_entity_poly.entity_id
_entity_poly.type
_entity_poly.pdbx_seq_one_letter_code
_entity_poly.pdbx_strand_id
1 'polypeptide(L)'
;MLGKKYVSTLLCLGVVLSLWSSATMGAEVLFISAMDDATKPGDDMLKALIEGFGHTVTYFDDDEDEATTEIAAAAADVVFISESVGSGGIRTEITEIETPMVITECWGWDEMGLTLGGGAGQNVATTEIEIVAPEHPLAAGLTGIVSVLTEIESVRGIARFGQGIAGDQATVIATATLEDGQTYDVIFVYDKGAELPVPPADGSDRSAADIRVCLGFDERSNLVWNENANALLEAAINYALGISPQPESYSPKPGNGQTEVPLDTALSWRAGTYAVKHDVYFGTVFEDVNQASIDNWQDALSRQGHEDTTYILPEPLEFGQTYYWRVDEVNAPPDSTLYKGNVWSFTTLNFLVVDDFEDYNDYSPDIIYESWLDGWEVEANGSVVGYAEPPAAEQDIIHGGEQSMPLSYDNNMKYSEAERTLSGSEKDWTREGVETLSLWFKGYPAYVGGFVEEPAETYTLTGSGIDIWGNTDQFHFAFKEFTGAGSIIAKVDSVQNTQEFAKAGVMIRDTLDGNSRYAGVFITPENGVRFQYRTATDGTTDRYFEEGVTTPQWVKLERTAGGLIRAYHSTDGNTWTRFDLIQVAMDTPMYIGLAVTSHDPALTCDATFSNVSFPNTNVSPQWTNQDVGMLSNSAEPMYFALNGTAVYHDNPDAALIDTWTQWTIPLQAFADLSVGLANVDTIAIGLGDKNNLEAGGTGTMFFDDIRLYRPDPGLEPEPVP
;
A
#
# COMPACT_ATOMS: atom_id res chain seq x y z
N MET A 1 -20.19 -8.69 -34.41
CA MET A 1 -21.50 -8.35 -33.82
C MET A 1 -21.62 -9.15 -32.53
N LEU A 2 -22.01 -8.45 -31.45
CA LEU A 2 -21.94 -8.78 -30.03
C LEU A 2 -20.53 -8.65 -29.39
N GLY A 3 -20.45 -7.75 -28.39
CA GLY A 3 -19.39 -7.78 -27.37
C GLY A 3 -18.49 -6.54 -27.19
N LYS A 4 -18.90 -5.31 -27.54
CA LYS A 4 -18.23 -4.08 -27.09
C LYS A 4 -19.24 -3.17 -26.39
N LYS A 5 -19.46 -3.39 -25.09
CA LYS A 5 -20.11 -2.49 -24.13
C LYS A 5 -19.90 -3.08 -22.72
N TYR A 6 -18.72 -2.90 -22.15
CA TYR A 6 -18.41 -2.96 -20.70
C TYR A 6 -16.99 -2.42 -20.50
N VAL A 7 -16.75 -1.16 -20.89
CA VAL A 7 -15.54 -0.39 -20.56
C VAL A 7 -16.02 1.07 -20.46
N SER A 8 -16.53 1.46 -19.29
CA SER A 8 -16.78 2.87 -18.95
C SER A 8 -17.08 3.12 -17.45
N THR A 9 -16.88 2.15 -16.55
CA THR A 9 -17.14 2.35 -15.12
C THR A 9 -16.09 1.61 -14.31
N LEU A 10 -14.91 2.21 -14.19
CA LEU A 10 -13.84 1.90 -13.23
C LEU A 10 -12.71 2.90 -13.52
N LEU A 11 -12.92 4.14 -13.08
CA LEU A 11 -11.88 5.16 -13.02
C LEU A 11 -12.17 5.96 -11.76
N CYS A 12 -11.64 5.47 -10.63
CA CYS A 12 -11.45 6.13 -9.33
C CYS A 12 -11.26 5.03 -8.27
N LEU A 13 -10.08 4.40 -8.24
CA LEU A 13 -9.53 3.86 -7.00
C LEU A 13 -8.01 3.77 -7.19
N GLY A 14 -7.29 4.63 -6.48
CA GLY A 14 -5.84 4.78 -6.55
C GLY A 14 -5.45 5.88 -5.58
N VAL A 15 -5.35 5.51 -4.30
CA VAL A 15 -4.94 6.40 -3.20
C VAL A 15 -3.47 6.12 -2.93
N VAL A 16 -2.61 7.11 -3.20
CA VAL A 16 -1.25 7.15 -2.65
C VAL A 16 -1.29 8.01 -1.37
N LEU A 17 -0.78 7.42 -0.28
CA LEU A 17 -0.48 8.09 0.97
C LEU A 17 0.48 9.27 0.73
N SER A 18 0.09 10.47 1.15
CA SER A 18 1.05 11.55 1.41
C SER A 18 0.78 12.17 2.78
N LEU A 19 1.79 12.07 3.64
CA LEU A 19 1.89 12.74 4.93
C LEU A 19 2.18 14.22 4.70
N TRP A 20 1.16 15.09 4.76
CA TRP A 20 1.31 16.47 5.21
C TRP A 20 0.15 16.85 6.13
N SER A 21 0.51 17.18 7.37
CA SER A 21 -0.37 17.67 8.41
C SER A 21 -0.93 19.05 8.05
N SER A 22 -2.09 19.05 7.41
CA SER A 22 -3.08 20.14 7.45
C SER A 22 -4.47 19.58 7.14
N ALA A 23 -4.76 18.36 7.62
CA ALA A 23 -6.12 17.82 7.59
C ALA A 23 -6.87 18.45 8.76
N THR A 24 -7.94 19.20 8.48
CA THR A 24 -9.15 18.95 9.26
C THR A 24 -9.48 17.49 8.98
N MET A 25 -9.01 16.58 9.84
CA MET A 25 -9.32 15.15 9.71
C MET A 25 -10.84 15.03 9.60
N GLY A 26 -11.33 14.32 8.59
CA GLY A 26 -12.74 13.94 8.59
C GLY A 26 -13.03 13.09 9.82
N ALA A 27 -14.29 13.04 10.21
CA ALA A 27 -14.75 12.29 11.37
C ALA A 27 -14.32 10.82 11.35
N GLU A 28 -14.12 10.25 12.55
CA GLU A 28 -13.92 8.82 12.77
C GLU A 28 -15.28 8.11 12.79
N VAL A 29 -15.54 7.27 11.79
CA VAL A 29 -16.78 6.50 11.63
C VAL A 29 -16.54 5.06 12.08
N LEU A 30 -17.27 4.60 13.09
CA LEU A 30 -17.33 3.18 13.44
C LEU A 30 -18.36 2.50 12.54
N PHE A 31 -17.90 1.66 11.62
CA PHE A 31 -18.76 0.91 10.70
C PHE A 31 -19.02 -0.49 11.23
N ILE A 32 -20.19 -0.70 11.81
CA ILE A 32 -20.63 -1.99 12.34
C ILE A 32 -21.19 -2.82 11.17
N SER A 33 -20.62 -4.00 10.96
CA SER A 33 -20.92 -4.94 9.87
C SER A 33 -20.94 -6.37 10.38
N ALA A 34 -21.72 -7.24 9.73
CA ALA A 34 -21.70 -8.67 10.03
C ALA A 34 -20.43 -9.39 9.56
N MET A 35 -19.58 -8.69 8.79
CA MET A 35 -18.29 -9.17 8.29
C MET A 35 -18.36 -10.51 7.53
N ASP A 36 -19.55 -10.91 7.07
CA ASP A 36 -19.76 -12.17 6.36
C ASP A 36 -19.45 -12.05 4.86
N ASP A 37 -19.00 -13.14 4.23
CA ASP A 37 -18.59 -13.13 2.82
C ASP A 37 -19.72 -12.73 1.85
N ALA A 38 -20.99 -12.87 2.25
CA ALA A 38 -22.14 -12.65 1.37
C ALA A 38 -22.52 -11.16 1.29
N THR A 39 -22.47 -10.46 2.42
CA THR A 39 -22.88 -9.07 2.58
C THR A 39 -21.70 -8.12 2.42
N LYS A 40 -20.49 -8.54 2.82
CA LYS A 40 -19.25 -7.76 2.81
C LYS A 40 -18.98 -6.98 1.52
N PRO A 41 -19.19 -7.50 0.29
CA PRO A 41 -18.99 -6.69 -0.91
C PRO A 41 -19.84 -5.42 -0.96
N GLY A 42 -21.04 -5.46 -0.38
CA GLY A 42 -21.93 -4.29 -0.27
C GLY A 42 -21.49 -3.32 0.82
N ASP A 43 -20.98 -3.84 1.93
CA ASP A 43 -20.41 -3.03 3.01
C ASP A 43 -19.12 -2.35 2.58
N ASP A 44 -18.27 -3.04 1.82
CA ASP A 44 -17.02 -2.48 1.27
C ASP A 44 -17.35 -1.30 0.34
N MET A 45 -18.43 -1.39 -0.44
CA MET A 45 -18.91 -0.28 -1.28
C MET A 45 -19.40 0.91 -0.45
N LEU A 46 -20.19 0.67 0.60
CA LEU A 46 -20.68 1.73 1.48
C LEU A 46 -19.53 2.37 2.27
N LYS A 47 -18.59 1.57 2.78
CA LYS A 47 -17.37 2.05 3.43
C LYS A 47 -16.57 2.95 2.51
N ALA A 48 -16.26 2.48 1.29
CA ALA A 48 -15.49 3.26 0.32
C ALA A 48 -16.20 4.57 -0.06
N LEU A 49 -17.54 4.57 -0.11
CA LEU A 49 -18.33 5.78 -0.34
C LEU A 49 -18.19 6.79 0.81
N ILE A 50 -18.28 6.33 2.06
CA ILE A 50 -18.12 7.16 3.25
C ILE A 50 -16.68 7.71 3.36
N GLU A 51 -15.67 6.90 3.05
CA GLU A 51 -14.28 7.36 2.93
C GLU A 51 -14.11 8.38 1.80
N GLY A 52 -14.86 8.21 0.71
CA GLY A 52 -14.96 9.17 -0.39
C GLY A 52 -15.58 10.52 0.00
N PHE A 53 -16.28 10.60 1.13
CA PHE A 53 -16.73 11.87 1.74
C PHE A 53 -15.63 12.54 2.57
N GLY A 54 -14.48 11.88 2.76
CA GLY A 54 -13.31 12.39 3.48
C GLY A 54 -13.21 11.93 4.94
N HIS A 55 -14.03 10.95 5.36
CA HIS A 55 -14.02 10.38 6.70
C HIS A 55 -13.06 9.19 6.82
N THR A 56 -12.61 8.92 8.04
CA THR A 56 -11.89 7.67 8.35
C THR A 56 -12.92 6.64 8.79
N VAL A 57 -12.92 5.45 8.19
CA VAL A 57 -13.92 4.41 8.48
C VAL A 57 -13.24 3.16 9.03
N THR A 58 -13.58 2.80 10.26
CA THR A 58 -13.06 1.60 10.93
C THR A 58 -14.13 0.53 10.97
N TYR A 59 -13.84 -0.65 10.41
CA TYR A 59 -14.72 -1.81 10.55
C TYR A 59 -14.80 -2.29 12.00
N PHE A 60 -15.99 -2.69 12.39
CA PHE A 60 -16.28 -3.31 13.66
C PHE A 60 -17.24 -4.48 13.42
N ASP A 61 -16.89 -5.64 13.94
CA ASP A 61 -17.65 -6.87 13.76
C ASP A 61 -18.88 -6.87 14.70
N ASP A 62 -20.04 -7.29 14.21
CA ASP A 62 -21.28 -7.33 15.00
C ASP A 62 -21.35 -8.51 15.98
N ASP A 63 -20.36 -9.42 15.94
CA ASP A 63 -20.20 -10.54 16.87
C ASP A 63 -19.43 -10.17 18.16
N GLU A 64 -18.95 -8.92 18.31
CA GLU A 64 -18.24 -8.43 19.50
C GLU A 64 -19.19 -8.14 20.68
N ASP A 65 -18.72 -8.29 21.91
CA ASP A 65 -19.58 -8.10 23.09
C ASP A 65 -19.96 -6.62 23.35
N GLU A 66 -21.14 -6.40 23.93
CA GLU A 66 -21.70 -5.09 24.33
C GLU A 66 -20.66 -4.12 24.89
N ALA A 67 -19.84 -4.54 25.86
CA ALA A 67 -18.88 -3.65 26.50
C ALA A 67 -17.76 -3.22 25.55
N THR A 68 -17.33 -4.12 24.66
CA THR A 68 -16.35 -3.83 23.61
C THR A 68 -16.94 -2.89 22.56
N THR A 69 -18.18 -3.13 22.16
CA THR A 69 -18.93 -2.30 21.20
C THR A 69 -19.15 -0.89 21.72
N GLU A 70 -19.57 -0.73 22.98
CA GLU A 70 -19.74 0.58 23.62
C GLU A 70 -18.43 1.37 23.71
N ILE A 71 -17.31 0.70 24.04
CA ILE A 71 -15.99 1.35 24.09
C ILE A 71 -15.59 1.86 22.70
N ALA A 72 -15.77 1.05 21.67
CA ALA A 72 -15.46 1.42 20.30
C ALA A 72 -16.36 2.58 19.83
N ALA A 73 -17.66 2.50 20.10
CA ALA A 73 -18.63 3.52 19.74
C ALA A 73 -18.36 4.86 20.43
N ALA A 74 -17.98 4.84 21.71
CA ALA A 74 -17.63 6.04 22.46
C ALA A 74 -16.32 6.71 21.98
N ALA A 75 -15.49 5.99 21.23
CA ALA A 75 -14.26 6.52 20.63
C ALA A 75 -14.49 7.13 19.24
N ALA A 76 -15.61 6.84 18.60
CA ALA A 76 -15.98 7.33 17.28
C ALA A 76 -16.77 8.65 17.36
N ASP A 77 -16.77 9.41 16.27
CA ASP A 77 -17.58 10.61 16.12
C ASP A 77 -19.01 10.27 15.67
N VAL A 78 -19.18 9.19 14.91
CA VAL A 78 -20.48 8.64 14.48
C VAL A 78 -20.41 7.13 14.32
N VAL A 79 -21.50 6.45 14.66
CA VAL A 79 -21.69 5.01 14.43
C VAL A 79 -22.53 4.82 13.17
N PHE A 80 -22.04 4.01 12.23
CA PHE A 80 -22.79 3.56 11.06
C PHE A 80 -23.10 2.08 11.21
N ILE A 81 -24.38 1.70 11.23
CA ILE A 81 -24.85 0.32 11.33
C ILE A 81 -25.34 -0.12 9.95
N SER A 82 -24.62 -1.05 9.34
CA SER A 82 -25.01 -1.64 8.06
C SER A 82 -26.23 -2.54 8.20
N GLU A 83 -27.00 -2.71 7.12
CA GLU A 83 -28.12 -3.67 7.04
C GLU A 83 -27.62 -5.12 6.94
N SER A 84 -26.31 -5.34 6.77
CA SER A 84 -25.73 -6.67 6.94
C SER A 84 -25.92 -7.21 8.37
N VAL A 85 -26.02 -6.29 9.34
CA VAL A 85 -25.97 -6.61 10.77
C VAL A 85 -27.23 -7.35 11.18
N GLY A 86 -27.06 -8.47 11.89
CA GLY A 86 -28.21 -9.23 12.38
C GLY A 86 -28.98 -8.44 13.43
N SER A 87 -30.31 -8.33 13.30
CA SER A 87 -31.15 -7.67 14.33
C SER A 87 -31.03 -8.30 15.73
N GLY A 88 -30.54 -9.54 15.81
CA GLY A 88 -30.19 -10.20 17.07
C GLY A 88 -28.95 -9.65 17.76
N GLY A 89 -27.93 -9.20 17.02
CA GLY A 89 -26.68 -8.63 17.57
C GLY A 89 -26.94 -7.24 18.17
N ILE A 90 -27.68 -6.41 17.46
CA ILE A 90 -27.99 -5.03 17.91
C ILE A 90 -28.97 -4.94 19.07
N ARG A 91 -29.71 -6.01 19.35
CA ARG A 91 -30.82 -6.02 20.32
C ARG A 91 -30.41 -5.64 21.74
N THR A 92 -29.17 -5.96 22.13
CA THR A 92 -28.68 -5.75 23.50
C THR A 92 -27.38 -4.97 23.56
N GLU A 93 -26.77 -4.60 22.43
CA GLU A 93 -25.38 -4.13 22.43
C GLU A 93 -25.22 -2.64 22.12
N ILE A 94 -26.20 -2.02 21.44
CA ILE A 94 -25.98 -0.71 20.80
C ILE A 94 -27.10 0.31 21.03
N THR A 95 -28.12 -0.05 21.79
CA THR A 95 -29.30 0.78 22.07
C THR A 95 -28.99 1.96 23.00
N GLU A 96 -28.04 1.82 23.94
CA GLU A 96 -27.66 2.85 24.93
C GLU A 96 -26.52 3.77 24.48
N ILE A 97 -25.90 3.53 23.31
CA ILE A 97 -24.71 4.26 22.85
C ILE A 97 -24.95 5.78 22.79
N GLU A 98 -24.18 6.58 23.53
CA GLU A 98 -24.32 8.04 23.55
C GLU A 98 -23.69 8.75 22.32
N THR A 99 -23.20 8.00 21.34
CA THR A 99 -22.66 8.50 20.06
C THR A 99 -23.80 8.66 19.03
N PRO A 100 -23.80 9.71 18.18
CA PRO A 100 -24.78 9.85 17.11
C PRO A 100 -24.64 8.70 16.09
N MET A 101 -25.76 8.35 15.45
CA MET A 101 -25.86 7.10 14.71
C MET A 101 -26.66 7.23 13.42
N VAL A 102 -26.18 6.54 12.38
CA VAL A 102 -26.91 6.27 11.14
C VAL A 102 -27.14 4.77 11.03
N ILE A 103 -28.39 4.33 10.92
CA ILE A 103 -28.76 2.92 10.86
C ILE A 103 -29.52 2.61 9.57
N THR A 104 -28.99 1.65 8.80
CA THR A 104 -29.66 1.09 7.62
C THR A 104 -30.33 -0.25 7.91
N GLU A 105 -29.96 -0.91 9.01
CA GLU A 105 -30.57 -2.16 9.49
C GLU A 105 -32.02 -1.97 9.96
N CYS A 106 -32.96 -2.21 9.05
CA CYS A 106 -34.37 -1.91 9.26
C CYS A 106 -35.11 -2.92 10.13
N TRP A 107 -34.63 -4.15 10.32
CA TRP A 107 -35.15 -5.09 11.32
C TRP A 107 -34.65 -4.79 12.72
N GLY A 108 -33.69 -3.90 12.85
CA GLY A 108 -33.24 -3.35 14.12
C GLY A 108 -34.10 -2.24 14.68
N TRP A 109 -34.86 -1.56 13.82
CA TRP A 109 -35.56 -0.34 14.22
C TRP A 109 -36.57 -0.57 15.33
N ASP A 110 -37.25 -1.71 15.39
CA ASP A 110 -38.18 -2.02 16.47
C ASP A 110 -37.48 -2.47 17.75
N GLU A 111 -36.39 -3.23 17.64
CA GLU A 111 -35.57 -3.61 18.79
C GLU A 111 -34.95 -2.38 19.47
N MET A 112 -34.57 -1.36 18.69
CA MET A 112 -34.08 -0.06 19.19
C MET A 112 -35.20 0.92 19.56
N GLY A 113 -36.46 0.52 19.39
CA GLY A 113 -37.63 1.35 19.68
C GLY A 113 -37.82 2.55 18.76
N LEU A 114 -37.20 2.59 17.59
CA LEU A 114 -37.22 3.68 16.61
C LEU A 114 -38.50 3.70 15.74
N THR A 115 -39.24 2.60 15.67
CA THR A 115 -40.46 2.47 14.84
C THR A 115 -41.65 1.91 15.63
N LEU A 116 -42.88 2.25 15.22
CA LEU A 116 -44.11 1.63 15.71
C LEU A 116 -44.39 0.32 14.94
N GLY A 117 -44.51 -0.79 15.66
CA GLY A 117 -44.67 -2.11 15.03
C GLY A 117 -43.32 -2.81 14.83
N GLY A 118 -43.26 -3.77 13.92
CA GLY A 118 -41.99 -4.44 13.59
C GLY A 118 -41.21 -3.67 12.53
N GLY A 119 -39.89 -3.67 12.61
CA GLY A 119 -39.00 -3.23 11.54
C GLY A 119 -38.75 -4.36 10.54
N ALA A 120 -38.76 -4.07 9.24
CA ALA A 120 -38.45 -5.03 8.19
C ALA A 120 -38.17 -4.34 6.86
N GLY A 121 -37.38 -4.97 5.99
CA GLY A 121 -37.24 -4.54 4.60
C GLY A 121 -38.43 -5.01 3.76
N GLN A 122 -38.88 -4.21 2.81
CA GLN A 122 -39.96 -4.57 1.87
C GLN A 122 -39.62 -4.15 0.46
N ASN A 123 -39.98 -5.01 -0.50
CA ASN A 123 -39.71 -4.78 -1.90
C ASN A 123 -40.30 -3.43 -2.36
N VAL A 124 -39.50 -2.67 -3.10
CA VAL A 124 -39.94 -1.40 -3.67
C VAL A 124 -40.89 -1.63 -4.85
N ALA A 125 -41.88 -0.75 -5.00
CA ALA A 125 -42.77 -0.75 -6.17
C ALA A 125 -42.23 0.12 -7.32
N THR A 126 -41.40 1.12 -6.99
CA THR A 126 -40.80 2.09 -7.91
C THR A 126 -39.37 2.39 -7.48
N THR A 127 -38.63 3.16 -8.29
CA THR A 127 -37.29 3.65 -7.96
C THR A 127 -37.33 4.96 -7.15
N GLU A 128 -38.51 5.38 -6.68
CA GLU A 128 -38.78 6.73 -6.21
C GLU A 128 -39.17 6.77 -4.73
N ILE A 129 -38.79 7.85 -4.07
CA ILE A 129 -39.28 8.25 -2.75
C ILE A 129 -39.88 9.66 -2.83
N GLU A 130 -40.76 10.01 -1.91
CA GLU A 130 -41.29 11.37 -1.74
C GLU A 130 -40.59 12.05 -0.58
N ILE A 131 -39.88 13.15 -0.85
CA ILE A 131 -39.32 14.03 0.18
C ILE A 131 -40.44 14.87 0.79
N VAL A 132 -40.71 14.65 2.07
CA VAL A 132 -41.79 15.31 2.81
C VAL A 132 -41.30 16.45 3.72
N ALA A 133 -40.01 16.50 4.04
CA ALA A 133 -39.38 17.59 4.77
C ALA A 133 -38.19 18.22 3.99
N PRO A 134 -38.44 18.87 2.83
CA PRO A 134 -37.39 19.35 1.93
C PRO A 134 -36.46 20.42 2.54
N GLU A 135 -36.93 21.14 3.55
CA GLU A 135 -36.14 22.18 4.25
C GLU A 135 -35.18 21.58 5.29
N HIS A 136 -35.32 20.30 5.62
CA HIS A 136 -34.47 19.64 6.60
C HIS A 136 -33.11 19.29 5.96
N PRO A 137 -31.97 19.46 6.65
CA PRO A 137 -30.65 19.15 6.08
C PRO A 137 -30.53 17.72 5.54
N LEU A 138 -31.15 16.75 6.20
CA LEU A 138 -31.23 15.35 5.75
C LEU A 138 -31.92 15.15 4.39
N ALA A 139 -32.67 16.13 3.88
CA ALA A 139 -33.26 16.05 2.55
C ALA A 139 -32.22 16.24 1.43
N ALA A 140 -30.97 16.60 1.74
CA ALA A 140 -29.89 16.79 0.78
C ALA A 140 -30.24 17.80 -0.35
N GLY A 141 -31.10 18.78 -0.05
CA GLY A 141 -31.61 19.74 -1.05
C GLY A 141 -32.64 19.17 -2.03
N LEU A 142 -33.00 17.89 -1.90
CA LEU A 142 -34.00 17.23 -2.73
C LEU A 142 -35.43 17.66 -2.32
N THR A 143 -36.34 17.70 -3.29
CA THR A 143 -37.73 18.09 -3.06
C THR A 143 -38.69 17.27 -3.91
N GLY A 144 -39.89 16.98 -3.38
CA GLY A 144 -40.94 16.25 -4.11
C GLY A 144 -40.59 14.77 -4.33
N ILE A 145 -41.11 14.20 -5.41
CA ILE A 145 -40.86 12.80 -5.78
C ILE A 145 -39.53 12.72 -6.55
N VAL A 146 -38.58 11.97 -6.02
CA VAL A 146 -37.24 11.82 -6.58
C VAL A 146 -36.88 10.35 -6.73
N SER A 147 -36.24 10.02 -7.85
CA SER A 147 -35.69 8.68 -8.05
C SER A 147 -34.37 8.55 -7.28
N VAL A 148 -34.26 7.51 -6.46
CA VAL A 148 -33.06 7.20 -5.65
C VAL A 148 -32.40 5.88 -6.07
N LEU A 149 -33.09 5.08 -6.88
CA LEU A 149 -32.57 3.85 -7.47
C LEU A 149 -32.46 3.97 -9.00
N THR A 150 -31.47 3.33 -9.60
CA THR A 150 -31.33 3.23 -11.07
C THR A 150 -32.31 2.21 -11.66
N GLU A 151 -32.63 1.16 -10.91
CA GLU A 151 -33.55 0.08 -11.25
C GLU A 151 -34.12 -0.55 -9.98
N ILE A 152 -35.18 -1.38 -10.11
CA ILE A 152 -35.85 -2.04 -8.97
C ILE A 152 -35.33 -3.46 -8.70
N GLU A 153 -34.50 -4.03 -9.58
CA GLU A 153 -33.94 -5.37 -9.44
C GLU A 153 -32.42 -5.31 -9.58
N SER A 154 -31.70 -5.98 -8.68
CA SER A 154 -30.25 -6.16 -8.75
C SER A 154 -29.89 -7.65 -8.77
N VAL A 155 -28.60 -7.97 -8.85
CA VAL A 155 -28.11 -9.34 -8.69
C VAL A 155 -28.44 -9.95 -7.31
N ARG A 156 -28.78 -9.12 -6.32
CA ARG A 156 -29.20 -9.50 -4.97
C ARG A 156 -30.72 -9.65 -4.82
N GLY A 157 -31.49 -9.45 -5.89
CA GLY A 157 -32.95 -9.56 -5.92
C GLY A 157 -33.65 -8.22 -6.09
N ILE A 158 -34.96 -8.17 -5.81
CA ILE A 158 -35.72 -6.92 -5.84
C ILE A 158 -35.20 -5.99 -4.73
N ALA A 159 -34.95 -4.73 -5.07
CA ALA A 159 -34.53 -3.68 -4.15
C ALA A 159 -35.59 -3.49 -3.06
N ARG A 160 -35.14 -3.12 -1.86
CA ARG A 160 -35.99 -3.00 -0.66
C ARG A 160 -35.76 -1.67 0.05
N PHE A 161 -36.83 -1.16 0.64
CA PHE A 161 -36.76 -0.10 1.65
C PHE A 161 -37.33 -0.55 2.98
N GLY A 162 -36.90 0.09 4.06
CA GLY A 162 -37.39 -0.18 5.41
C GLY A 162 -38.86 0.19 5.59
N GLN A 163 -39.62 -0.67 6.28
CA GLN A 163 -41.02 -0.46 6.66
C GLN A 163 -41.12 0.33 7.98
N GLY A 164 -40.67 1.58 7.97
CA GLY A 164 -40.76 2.46 9.12
C GLY A 164 -42.16 3.03 9.34
N ILE A 165 -42.56 3.16 10.60
CA ILE A 165 -43.67 3.98 11.06
C ILE A 165 -43.11 4.82 12.20
N ALA A 166 -42.68 6.04 11.90
CA ALA A 166 -42.00 6.89 12.85
C ALA A 166 -42.93 7.36 13.98
N GLY A 167 -42.38 7.60 15.17
CA GLY A 167 -43.11 8.12 16.32
C GLY A 167 -43.34 9.63 16.25
N ASP A 168 -44.19 10.15 17.15
CA ASP A 168 -44.61 11.56 17.19
C ASP A 168 -43.46 12.58 17.41
N GLN A 169 -42.28 12.14 17.86
CA GLN A 169 -41.10 12.99 18.06
C GLN A 169 -40.03 12.80 16.98
N ALA A 170 -40.27 11.95 15.99
CA ALA A 170 -39.41 11.85 14.83
C ALA A 170 -39.70 12.98 13.84
N THR A 171 -38.66 13.41 13.11
CA THR A 171 -38.85 14.15 11.86
C THR A 171 -38.76 13.19 10.69
N VAL A 172 -39.88 12.99 9.98
CA VAL A 172 -39.90 12.19 8.74
C VAL A 172 -39.36 13.04 7.60
N ILE A 173 -38.34 12.53 6.90
CA ILE A 173 -37.66 13.20 5.79
C ILE A 173 -38.22 12.72 4.46
N ALA A 174 -38.41 11.41 4.31
CA ALA A 174 -38.90 10.81 3.10
C ALA A 174 -39.82 9.61 3.36
N THR A 175 -40.79 9.42 2.46
CA THR A 175 -41.71 8.29 2.46
C THR A 175 -41.66 7.54 1.14
N ALA A 176 -42.02 6.25 1.14
CA ALA A 176 -42.12 5.45 -0.09
C ALA A 176 -43.34 4.53 -0.04
N THR A 177 -43.99 4.35 -1.20
CA THR A 177 -45.03 3.32 -1.35
C THR A 177 -44.40 2.04 -1.85
N LEU A 178 -44.50 0.97 -1.06
CA LEU A 178 -43.81 -0.30 -1.32
C LEU A 178 -44.75 -1.31 -2.00
N GLU A 179 -44.25 -2.52 -2.32
CA GLU A 179 -44.97 -3.51 -3.13
C GLU A 179 -46.32 -3.96 -2.54
N ASP A 180 -46.48 -3.88 -1.21
CA ASP A 180 -47.75 -4.15 -0.52
C ASP A 180 -48.82 -3.03 -0.68
N GLY A 181 -48.46 -1.93 -1.35
CA GLY A 181 -49.30 -0.78 -1.58
C GLY A 181 -49.48 0.13 -0.36
N GLN A 182 -48.73 -0.08 0.73
CA GLN A 182 -48.68 0.82 1.87
C GLN A 182 -47.54 1.83 1.70
N THR A 183 -47.70 3.00 2.33
CA THR A 183 -46.67 4.04 2.41
C THR A 183 -45.99 3.95 3.77
N TYR A 184 -44.66 3.90 3.76
CA TYR A 184 -43.83 3.83 4.96
C TYR A 184 -42.88 5.02 5.05
N ASP A 185 -42.46 5.33 6.26
CA ASP A 185 -41.42 6.32 6.54
C ASP A 185 -40.06 5.65 6.31
N VAL A 186 -39.40 6.00 5.21
CA VAL A 186 -38.16 5.33 4.78
C VAL A 186 -36.91 6.11 5.20
N ILE A 187 -37.04 7.41 5.48
CA ILE A 187 -35.98 8.21 6.10
C ILE A 187 -36.59 9.07 7.18
N PHE A 188 -36.11 8.92 8.41
CA PHE A 188 -36.57 9.71 9.55
C PHE A 188 -35.47 9.81 10.61
N VAL A 189 -35.60 10.79 11.50
CA VAL A 189 -34.60 11.07 12.53
C VAL A 189 -35.23 11.38 13.87
N TYR A 190 -34.60 10.92 14.95
CA TYR A 190 -34.81 11.41 16.30
C TYR A 190 -33.61 12.22 16.73
N ASP A 191 -33.84 13.47 17.15
CA ASP A 191 -32.80 14.28 17.78
C ASP A 191 -32.52 13.79 19.21
N LYS A 192 -31.34 14.13 19.72
CA LYS A 192 -30.92 13.81 21.09
C LYS A 192 -32.00 14.16 22.12
N GLY A 193 -32.41 13.17 22.91
CA GLY A 193 -33.41 13.27 23.97
C GLY A 193 -34.87 13.19 23.50
N ALA A 194 -35.14 13.00 22.21
CA ALA A 194 -36.49 12.77 21.70
C ALA A 194 -37.06 11.44 22.25
N GLU A 195 -38.35 11.44 22.61
CA GLU A 195 -39.03 10.24 23.12
C GLU A 195 -39.23 9.22 22.00
N LEU A 196 -38.74 7.99 22.21
CA LEU A 196 -38.88 6.89 21.25
C LEU A 196 -40.33 6.35 21.24
N PRO A 197 -40.87 5.87 20.10
CA PRO A 197 -42.26 5.40 20.00
C PRO A 197 -42.56 4.19 20.91
N VAL A 198 -41.61 3.28 21.10
CA VAL A 198 -41.73 2.14 22.00
C VAL A 198 -40.47 2.00 22.86
N PRO A 199 -40.53 1.35 24.03
CA PRO A 199 -39.33 1.08 24.84
C PRO A 199 -38.34 0.19 24.06
N PRO A 200 -37.04 0.50 24.08
CA PRO A 200 -36.02 -0.38 23.51
C PRO A 200 -35.98 -1.75 24.20
N ALA A 201 -35.49 -2.76 23.48
CA ALA A 201 -35.57 -4.17 23.88
C ALA A 201 -34.66 -4.55 25.06
N ASP A 202 -33.58 -3.81 25.27
CA ASP A 202 -32.63 -3.93 26.38
C ASP A 202 -33.19 -3.42 27.73
N GLY A 203 -34.23 -2.59 27.68
CA GLY A 203 -34.84 -1.95 28.83
C GLY A 203 -34.29 -0.56 29.17
N SER A 204 -33.50 0.03 28.27
CA SER A 204 -32.99 1.40 28.37
C SER A 204 -34.10 2.46 28.39
N ASP A 205 -33.73 3.70 28.72
CA ASP A 205 -34.67 4.81 28.74
C ASP A 205 -35.32 4.99 27.35
N ARG A 206 -36.63 5.27 27.35
CA ARG A 206 -37.41 5.49 26.10
C ARG A 206 -37.13 6.86 25.50
N SER A 207 -35.86 7.16 25.25
CA SER A 207 -35.36 8.40 24.67
C SER A 207 -34.10 8.13 23.83
N ALA A 208 -33.97 8.83 22.71
CA ALA A 208 -32.75 8.77 21.90
C ALA A 208 -31.54 9.33 22.70
N ALA A 209 -30.53 8.50 22.97
CA ALA A 209 -29.35 8.92 23.75
C ALA A 209 -28.51 9.99 23.04
N ASP A 210 -28.48 9.94 21.70
CA ASP A 210 -28.02 11.01 20.81
C ASP A 210 -28.83 10.97 19.49
N ILE A 211 -28.39 11.66 18.43
CA ILE A 211 -29.05 11.64 17.11
C ILE A 211 -29.16 10.19 16.59
N ARG A 212 -30.35 9.83 16.10
CA ARG A 212 -30.67 8.54 15.48
C ARG A 212 -31.27 8.75 14.11
N VAL A 213 -30.46 8.60 13.06
CA VAL A 213 -30.92 8.67 11.67
C VAL A 213 -31.26 7.27 11.17
N CYS A 214 -32.52 7.02 10.87
CA CYS A 214 -32.99 5.82 10.19
C CYS A 214 -32.94 6.06 8.68
N LEU A 215 -32.00 5.42 7.99
CA LEU A 215 -31.84 5.48 6.54
C LEU A 215 -32.28 4.14 5.95
N GLY A 216 -33.55 4.02 5.58
CA GLY A 216 -34.21 2.76 5.19
C GLY A 216 -33.83 2.21 3.83
N PHE A 217 -32.56 2.29 3.43
CA PHE A 217 -32.05 1.68 2.22
C PHE A 217 -31.30 0.39 2.58
N ASP A 218 -31.91 -0.75 2.29
CA ASP A 218 -31.44 -2.10 2.66
C ASP A 218 -30.28 -2.59 1.74
N GLU A 219 -29.53 -3.62 2.17
CA GLU A 219 -28.34 -4.18 1.48
C GLU A 219 -28.60 -4.61 0.03
N ARG A 220 -29.85 -4.93 -0.34
CA ARG A 220 -30.22 -5.34 -1.70
C ARG A 220 -30.31 -4.15 -2.65
N SER A 221 -30.53 -2.97 -2.08
CA SER A 221 -30.68 -1.72 -2.81
C SER A 221 -29.35 -1.04 -3.08
N ASN A 222 -28.32 -1.25 -2.24
CA ASN A 222 -27.06 -0.50 -2.34
C ASN A 222 -26.38 -0.57 -3.73
N LEU A 223 -26.49 -1.71 -4.44
CA LEU A 223 -25.92 -1.90 -5.79
C LEU A 223 -26.61 -1.06 -6.87
N VAL A 224 -27.81 -0.57 -6.59
CA VAL A 224 -28.64 0.19 -7.55
C VAL A 224 -28.92 1.62 -7.05
N TRP A 225 -28.22 2.09 -6.01
CA TRP A 225 -28.29 3.48 -5.58
C TRP A 225 -27.78 4.41 -6.67
N ASN A 226 -28.48 5.52 -6.87
CA ASN A 226 -28.02 6.60 -7.72
C ASN A 226 -27.43 7.77 -6.89
N GLU A 227 -27.04 8.84 -7.56
CA GLU A 227 -26.45 10.02 -6.92
C GLU A 227 -27.34 10.65 -5.84
N ASN A 228 -28.67 10.58 -5.96
CA ASN A 228 -29.59 11.09 -4.94
C ASN A 228 -29.57 10.23 -3.67
N ALA A 229 -29.49 8.90 -3.80
CA ALA A 229 -29.33 8.01 -2.64
C ALA A 229 -28.01 8.26 -1.91
N ASN A 230 -26.92 8.45 -2.67
CA ASN A 230 -25.61 8.77 -2.12
C ASN A 230 -25.62 10.14 -1.41
N ALA A 231 -26.29 11.15 -1.97
CA ALA A 231 -26.44 12.46 -1.35
C ALA A 231 -27.25 12.40 -0.05
N LEU A 232 -28.27 11.54 0.03
CA LEU A 232 -29.05 11.30 1.25
C LEU A 232 -28.22 10.59 2.33
N LEU A 233 -27.35 9.64 1.95
CA LEU A 233 -26.39 9.02 2.87
C LEU A 233 -25.38 10.06 3.42
N GLU A 234 -24.80 10.87 2.53
CA GLU A 234 -23.87 11.94 2.93
C GLU A 234 -24.55 12.93 3.87
N ALA A 235 -25.79 13.34 3.58
CA ALA A 235 -26.58 14.19 4.45
C ALA A 235 -26.88 13.53 5.81
N ALA A 236 -27.14 12.22 5.85
CA ALA A 236 -27.35 11.45 7.08
C ALA A 236 -26.12 11.51 8.00
N ILE A 237 -24.94 11.24 7.45
CA ILE A 237 -23.68 11.28 8.19
C ILE A 237 -23.36 12.70 8.66
N ASN A 238 -23.48 13.69 7.77
CA ASN A 238 -23.24 15.09 8.11
C ASN A 238 -24.19 15.60 9.20
N TYR A 239 -25.48 15.23 9.15
CA TYR A 239 -26.43 15.60 10.18
C TYR A 239 -26.10 14.95 11.53
N ALA A 240 -25.75 13.66 11.54
CA ALA A 240 -25.32 12.94 12.74
C ALA A 240 -24.08 13.59 13.38
N LEU A 241 -23.13 14.07 12.55
CA LEU A 241 -21.94 14.80 13.00
C LEU A 241 -22.21 16.25 13.41
N GLY A 242 -23.44 16.75 13.27
CA GLY A 242 -23.78 18.16 13.52
C GLY A 242 -23.15 19.13 12.51
N ILE A 243 -22.72 18.64 11.35
CA ILE A 243 -22.17 19.44 10.26
C ILE A 243 -23.33 20.16 9.57
N SER A 244 -23.29 21.50 9.57
CA SER A 244 -24.29 22.31 8.88
C SER A 244 -24.12 22.24 7.36
N PRO A 245 -25.19 22.42 6.55
CA PRO A 245 -25.10 22.49 5.09
C PRO A 245 -23.96 23.40 4.66
N GLN A 246 -23.09 22.92 3.76
CA GLN A 246 -21.97 23.70 3.23
C GLN A 246 -22.43 24.38 1.94
N PRO A 247 -22.80 25.67 1.98
CA PRO A 247 -23.36 26.32 0.80
C PRO A 247 -22.28 26.72 -0.22
N GLU A 248 -21.01 26.61 0.16
CA GLU A 248 -19.84 26.90 -0.67
C GLU A 248 -19.28 25.61 -1.30
N SER A 249 -18.54 25.75 -2.40
CA SER A 249 -17.82 24.66 -3.04
C SER A 249 -16.75 24.05 -2.12
N TYR A 250 -16.49 22.74 -2.27
CA TYR A 250 -15.52 22.01 -1.44
C TYR A 250 -14.86 20.83 -2.16
N SER A 251 -13.92 20.16 -1.49
CA SER A 251 -13.17 19.01 -2.03
C SER A 251 -12.54 19.25 -3.41
N PRO A 252 -11.67 20.25 -3.56
CA PRO A 252 -11.06 20.61 -4.84
C PRO A 252 -10.12 19.53 -5.38
N LYS A 253 -10.09 19.41 -6.71
CA LYS A 253 -9.09 18.70 -7.50
C LYS A 253 -8.67 19.60 -8.68
N PRO A 254 -7.37 19.89 -8.88
CA PRO A 254 -6.25 19.60 -7.99
C PRO A 254 -6.48 20.13 -6.57
N GLY A 255 -6.00 19.38 -5.59
CA GLY A 255 -6.16 19.70 -4.16
C GLY A 255 -5.50 21.03 -3.81
N ASN A 256 -5.98 21.69 -2.76
CA ASN A 256 -5.37 22.94 -2.31
C ASN A 256 -3.92 22.71 -1.84
N GLY A 257 -2.98 23.43 -2.45
CA GLY A 257 -1.54 23.29 -2.25
C GLY A 257 -0.89 22.12 -3.02
N GLN A 258 -1.63 21.39 -3.86
CA GLN A 258 -1.09 20.25 -4.59
C GLN A 258 0.06 20.68 -5.52
N THR A 259 1.15 19.94 -5.53
CA THR A 259 2.31 20.15 -6.41
C THR A 259 2.37 19.08 -7.51
N GLU A 260 3.24 19.27 -8.49
CA GLU A 260 3.48 18.33 -9.61
C GLU A 260 2.22 18.02 -10.43
N VAL A 261 1.29 18.97 -10.51
CA VAL A 261 0.05 18.79 -11.26
C VAL A 261 0.33 18.77 -12.78
N PRO A 262 -0.23 17.81 -13.53
CA PRO A 262 -0.11 17.76 -15.00
C PRO A 262 -0.58 19.04 -15.68
N LEU A 263 0.05 19.38 -16.81
CA LEU A 263 -0.24 20.63 -17.54
C LEU A 263 -1.61 20.65 -18.23
N ASP A 264 -2.22 19.48 -18.40
CA ASP A 264 -3.53 19.26 -19.02
C ASP A 264 -4.63 18.93 -17.99
N THR A 265 -4.36 19.17 -16.70
CA THR A 265 -5.33 18.91 -15.63
C THR A 265 -6.66 19.64 -15.84
N ALA A 266 -7.75 19.02 -15.39
CA ALA A 266 -9.06 19.67 -15.25
C ALA A 266 -9.30 20.02 -13.79
N LEU A 267 -10.06 21.09 -13.55
CA LEU A 267 -10.51 21.45 -12.21
C LEU A 267 -11.80 20.69 -11.91
N SER A 268 -11.95 20.10 -10.72
CA SER A 268 -13.22 19.54 -10.25
C SER A 268 -13.42 19.77 -8.76
N TRP A 269 -14.68 19.82 -8.33
CA TRP A 269 -15.06 20.12 -6.95
C TRP A 269 -16.35 19.37 -6.58
N ARG A 270 -16.74 19.43 -5.31
CA ARG A 270 -18.10 19.12 -4.88
C ARG A 270 -18.90 20.41 -4.77
N ALA A 271 -20.10 20.38 -5.32
CA ALA A 271 -21.02 21.50 -5.32
C ALA A 271 -21.50 21.83 -3.90
N GLY A 272 -21.65 23.10 -3.58
CA GLY A 272 -22.34 23.55 -2.36
C GLY A 272 -23.79 23.04 -2.32
N THR A 273 -24.32 22.82 -1.11
CA THR A 273 -25.58 22.09 -0.86
C THR A 273 -26.80 22.59 -1.66
N TYR A 274 -26.83 23.86 -2.04
CA TYR A 274 -27.97 24.48 -2.73
C TYR A 274 -27.66 24.89 -4.17
N ALA A 275 -26.46 24.60 -4.66
CA ALA A 275 -25.98 25.06 -5.94
C ALA A 275 -26.65 24.33 -7.11
N VAL A 276 -27.02 25.09 -8.14
CA VAL A 276 -27.41 24.54 -9.45
C VAL A 276 -26.50 25.03 -10.58
N LYS A 277 -25.62 25.99 -10.29
CA LYS A 277 -24.65 26.59 -11.20
C LYS A 277 -23.40 27.04 -10.44
N HIS A 278 -22.30 27.12 -11.18
CA HIS A 278 -20.98 27.41 -10.64
C HIS A 278 -20.32 28.55 -11.43
N ASP A 279 -19.81 29.56 -10.74
CA ASP A 279 -18.95 30.59 -11.32
C ASP A 279 -17.49 30.27 -10.98
N VAL A 280 -16.71 29.83 -11.96
CA VAL A 280 -15.31 29.39 -11.78
C VAL A 280 -14.37 30.56 -12.06
N TYR A 281 -13.38 30.78 -11.19
CA TYR A 281 -12.33 31.79 -11.32
C TYR A 281 -10.96 31.12 -11.27
N PHE A 282 -10.06 31.47 -12.20
CA PHE A 282 -8.75 30.84 -12.32
C PHE A 282 -7.68 31.87 -12.75
N GLY A 283 -6.50 31.86 -12.11
CA GLY A 283 -5.42 32.79 -12.44
C GLY A 283 -4.12 32.48 -11.70
N THR A 284 -3.09 33.32 -11.88
CA THR A 284 -1.76 33.14 -11.24
C THR A 284 -1.53 34.08 -10.05
N VAL A 285 -2.50 34.95 -9.75
CA VAL A 285 -2.42 35.93 -8.66
C VAL A 285 -3.57 35.68 -7.68
N PHE A 286 -3.23 35.35 -6.43
CA PHE A 286 -4.21 35.06 -5.38
C PHE A 286 -5.24 36.19 -5.20
N GLU A 287 -4.78 37.44 -5.12
CA GLU A 287 -5.67 38.59 -4.88
C GLU A 287 -6.67 38.81 -6.02
N ASP A 288 -6.26 38.60 -7.27
CA ASP A 288 -7.12 38.76 -8.43
C ASP A 288 -8.23 37.69 -8.40
N VAL A 289 -7.87 36.43 -8.12
CA VAL A 289 -8.84 35.33 -7.97
C VAL A 289 -9.72 35.52 -6.75
N ASN A 290 -9.19 36.00 -5.62
CA ASN A 290 -9.96 36.25 -4.41
C ASN A 290 -10.95 37.42 -4.55
N GLN A 291 -10.61 38.44 -5.34
CA GLN A 291 -11.43 39.65 -5.46
C GLN A 291 -12.30 39.66 -6.73
N ALA A 292 -12.10 38.75 -7.67
CA ALA A 292 -12.93 38.62 -8.86
C ALA A 292 -14.40 38.38 -8.51
N SER A 293 -15.30 38.89 -9.35
CA SER A 293 -16.74 38.65 -9.31
C SER A 293 -17.31 38.68 -10.73
N ILE A 294 -18.54 38.21 -10.96
CA ILE A 294 -19.18 38.24 -12.29
C ILE A 294 -19.23 39.63 -12.94
N ASP A 295 -19.19 40.71 -12.15
CA ASP A 295 -19.20 42.10 -12.63
C ASP A 295 -17.79 42.66 -12.89
N ASN A 296 -16.73 42.00 -12.38
CA ASN A 296 -15.34 42.43 -12.50
C ASN A 296 -14.37 41.24 -12.39
N TRP A 297 -13.85 40.78 -13.53
CA TRP A 297 -13.08 39.53 -13.61
C TRP A 297 -11.60 39.67 -13.22
N GLN A 298 -11.06 40.90 -13.11
CA GLN A 298 -9.66 41.18 -12.73
C GLN A 298 -8.60 40.33 -13.45
N ASP A 299 -8.82 40.04 -14.73
CA ASP A 299 -7.98 39.15 -15.55
C ASP A 299 -7.85 37.69 -15.06
N ALA A 300 -8.63 37.28 -14.04
CA ALA A 300 -8.88 35.88 -13.75
C ALA A 300 -9.81 35.30 -14.83
N LEU A 301 -9.43 34.17 -15.43
CA LEU A 301 -10.27 33.46 -16.37
C LEU A 301 -11.55 33.04 -15.63
N SER A 302 -12.68 33.64 -16.01
CA SER A 302 -13.97 33.35 -15.39
C SER A 302 -14.86 32.52 -16.31
N ARG A 303 -15.43 31.43 -15.81
CA ARG A 303 -16.53 30.73 -16.46
C ARG A 303 -17.80 30.94 -15.63
N GLN A 304 -18.72 31.74 -16.15
CA GLN A 304 -20.00 32.02 -15.49
C GLN A 304 -21.04 30.91 -15.78
N GLY A 305 -21.80 30.53 -14.75
CA GLY A 305 -22.98 29.68 -14.86
C GLY A 305 -22.69 28.29 -15.41
N HIS A 306 -21.54 27.73 -15.05
CA HIS A 306 -21.13 26.38 -15.39
C HIS A 306 -22.05 25.36 -14.71
N GLU A 307 -22.48 24.33 -15.45
CA GLU A 307 -23.50 23.38 -14.98
C GLU A 307 -22.90 22.10 -14.38
N ASP A 308 -21.67 21.76 -14.75
CA ASP A 308 -20.96 20.58 -14.25
C ASP A 308 -20.05 20.95 -13.08
N THR A 309 -19.69 19.97 -12.26
CA THR A 309 -18.70 20.14 -11.17
C THR A 309 -17.25 19.89 -11.64
N THR A 310 -17.02 19.91 -12.95
CA THR A 310 -15.71 19.75 -13.59
C THR A 310 -15.53 20.78 -14.69
N TYR A 311 -14.38 21.44 -14.75
CA TYR A 311 -14.04 22.49 -15.69
C TYR A 311 -12.70 22.20 -16.38
N ILE A 312 -12.75 22.03 -17.70
CA ILE A 312 -11.58 21.86 -18.56
C ILE A 312 -11.01 23.23 -18.91
N LEU A 313 -9.72 23.42 -18.65
CA LEU A 313 -9.01 24.65 -18.95
C LEU A 313 -8.83 24.82 -20.48
N PRO A 314 -9.00 26.04 -21.02
CA PRO A 314 -8.97 26.27 -22.46
C PRO A 314 -7.56 26.23 -23.06
N GLU A 315 -6.52 26.43 -22.24
CA GLU A 315 -5.12 26.43 -22.64
C GLU A 315 -4.32 25.54 -21.66
N PRO A 316 -3.28 24.82 -22.15
CA PRO A 316 -2.36 24.10 -21.28
C PRO A 316 -1.71 25.04 -20.27
N LEU A 317 -1.41 24.50 -19.09
CA LEU A 317 -0.73 25.24 -18.04
C LEU A 317 0.77 25.38 -18.33
N GLU A 318 1.38 26.37 -17.68
CA GLU A 318 2.83 26.60 -17.74
C GLU A 318 3.55 25.72 -16.72
N PHE A 319 4.76 25.25 -17.05
CA PHE A 319 5.59 24.45 -16.15
C PHE A 319 6.01 25.21 -14.88
N GLY A 320 5.92 24.56 -13.73
CA GLY A 320 6.34 25.09 -12.42
C GLY A 320 5.55 26.32 -11.94
N GLN A 321 4.42 26.63 -12.57
CA GLN A 321 3.61 27.79 -12.24
C GLN A 321 2.58 27.43 -11.17
N THR A 322 2.50 28.25 -10.12
CA THR A 322 1.40 28.18 -9.16
C THR A 322 0.17 28.90 -9.71
N TYR A 323 -0.97 28.22 -9.69
CA TYR A 323 -2.27 28.77 -10.04
C TYR A 323 -3.16 28.82 -8.81
N TYR A 324 -4.05 29.81 -8.79
CA TYR A 324 -5.09 30.01 -7.80
C TYR A 324 -6.45 29.87 -8.48
N TRP A 325 -7.40 29.24 -7.80
CA TRP A 325 -8.74 29.05 -8.34
C TRP A 325 -9.81 29.01 -7.25
N ARG A 326 -11.03 29.35 -7.63
CA ARG A 326 -12.18 29.46 -6.73
C ARG A 326 -13.44 29.13 -7.50
N VAL A 327 -14.43 28.53 -6.83
CA VAL A 327 -15.76 28.33 -7.39
C VAL A 327 -16.81 28.98 -6.50
N ASP A 328 -17.55 29.95 -7.03
CA ASP A 328 -18.71 30.52 -6.35
C ASP A 328 -19.97 29.73 -6.73
N GLU A 329 -20.77 29.39 -5.73
CA GLU A 329 -21.97 28.57 -5.86
C GLU A 329 -23.21 29.42 -6.04
N VAL A 330 -24.05 29.07 -7.02
CA VAL A 330 -25.25 29.82 -7.37
C VAL A 330 -26.48 28.94 -7.17
N ASN A 331 -27.36 29.37 -6.27
CA ASN A 331 -28.59 28.66 -5.95
C ASN A 331 -29.63 28.67 -7.09
N ALA A 332 -30.59 27.75 -7.00
CA ALA A 332 -31.75 27.72 -7.88
C ALA A 332 -32.57 29.03 -7.83
N PRO A 333 -33.37 29.37 -8.85
CA PRO A 333 -34.35 30.44 -8.74
C PRO A 333 -35.43 30.11 -7.68
N PRO A 334 -36.04 31.10 -7.00
CA PRO A 334 -35.95 32.54 -7.26
C PRO A 334 -34.94 33.31 -6.40
N ASP A 335 -34.29 32.68 -5.42
CA ASP A 335 -33.34 33.36 -4.52
C ASP A 335 -32.01 33.62 -5.24
N SER A 336 -31.52 32.64 -6.03
CA SER A 336 -30.25 32.73 -6.78
C SER A 336 -29.10 33.30 -5.95
N THR A 337 -29.10 32.95 -4.65
CA THR A 337 -28.09 33.36 -3.68
C THR A 337 -26.72 32.89 -4.17
N LEU A 338 -25.74 33.78 -4.10
CA LEU A 338 -24.35 33.50 -4.47
C LEU A 338 -23.52 33.29 -3.20
N TYR A 339 -22.89 32.12 -3.09
CA TYR A 339 -21.96 31.78 -2.04
C TYR A 339 -20.55 31.79 -2.59
N LYS A 340 -19.72 32.70 -2.07
CA LYS A 340 -18.34 32.83 -2.51
C LYS A 340 -17.53 31.65 -1.97
N GLY A 341 -16.85 30.92 -2.86
CA GLY A 341 -16.02 29.79 -2.45
C GLY A 341 -14.68 30.19 -1.81
N ASN A 342 -13.98 29.18 -1.30
CA ASN A 342 -12.60 29.35 -0.84
C ASN A 342 -11.63 29.40 -2.04
N VAL A 343 -10.55 30.17 -1.91
CA VAL A 343 -9.50 30.20 -2.93
C VAL A 343 -8.53 29.04 -2.65
N TRP A 344 -8.41 28.14 -3.62
CA TRP A 344 -7.46 27.05 -3.62
C TRP A 344 -6.27 27.38 -4.51
N SER A 345 -5.17 26.65 -4.32
CA SER A 345 -3.97 26.78 -5.16
C SER A 345 -3.43 25.42 -5.56
N PHE A 346 -2.66 25.35 -6.63
CA PHE A 346 -1.82 24.20 -6.96
C PHE A 346 -0.63 24.66 -7.81
N THR A 347 0.43 23.85 -7.86
CA THR A 347 1.63 24.12 -8.67
C THR A 347 1.81 22.99 -9.66
N THR A 348 2.00 23.34 -10.92
CA THR A 348 2.24 22.38 -11.99
C THR A 348 3.61 21.73 -11.90
N LEU A 349 3.75 20.56 -12.52
CA LEU A 349 5.04 19.92 -12.70
C LEU A 349 6.06 20.86 -13.37
N ASN A 350 7.33 20.74 -13.00
CA ASN A 350 8.44 21.53 -13.57
C ASN A 350 9.49 20.64 -14.26
N PHE A 351 9.07 19.47 -14.72
CA PHE A 351 9.92 18.49 -15.36
C PHE A 351 9.22 17.84 -16.56
N LEU A 352 10.02 17.28 -17.46
CA LEU A 352 9.55 16.36 -18.50
C LEU A 352 9.75 14.93 -18.01
N VAL A 353 8.75 14.07 -18.16
CA VAL A 353 8.90 12.63 -17.93
C VAL A 353 9.67 12.04 -19.11
N VAL A 354 10.73 11.29 -18.81
CA VAL A 354 11.50 10.50 -19.78
C VAL A 354 11.05 9.04 -19.72
N ASP A 355 10.80 8.54 -18.51
CA ASP A 355 10.23 7.22 -18.25
C ASP A 355 9.52 7.28 -16.90
N ASP A 356 8.24 6.88 -16.86
CA ASP A 356 7.41 6.86 -15.63
C ASP A 356 7.42 5.49 -14.96
N PHE A 357 7.95 4.44 -15.62
CA PHE A 357 7.84 3.02 -15.26
C PHE A 357 6.41 2.47 -15.05
N GLU A 358 5.43 3.28 -14.63
CA GLU A 358 3.99 3.01 -14.55
C GLU A 358 3.36 2.69 -15.92
N ASP A 359 4.02 3.08 -17.01
CA ASP A 359 3.55 2.82 -18.38
C ASP A 359 3.71 1.33 -18.79
N TYR A 360 4.49 0.55 -18.04
CA TYR A 360 4.75 -0.86 -18.35
C TYR A 360 3.69 -1.81 -17.79
N ASN A 361 3.46 -2.94 -18.48
CA ASN A 361 2.56 -4.00 -18.04
C ASN A 361 3.10 -5.40 -18.36
N ASP A 362 2.36 -6.45 -17.99
CA ASP A 362 2.76 -7.85 -18.18
C ASP A 362 2.58 -8.41 -19.60
N TYR A 363 2.22 -7.54 -20.58
CA TYR A 363 1.86 -7.95 -21.93
C TYR A 363 2.58 -7.15 -23.01
N SER A 364 3.09 -7.86 -24.02
CA SER A 364 3.72 -7.25 -25.19
C SER A 364 2.72 -6.34 -25.93
N PRO A 365 3.16 -5.15 -26.43
CA PRO A 365 4.54 -4.71 -26.57
C PRO A 365 5.11 -3.92 -25.38
N ASP A 366 4.36 -3.79 -24.30
CA ASP A 366 4.63 -2.81 -23.24
C ASP A 366 5.23 -3.48 -21.99
N ILE A 367 5.95 -4.59 -22.18
CA ILE A 367 6.70 -5.23 -21.09
C ILE A 367 8.02 -4.48 -20.89
N ILE A 368 8.40 -4.27 -19.63
CA ILE A 368 9.56 -3.44 -19.27
C ILE A 368 10.87 -3.89 -19.96
N TYR A 369 11.16 -5.19 -20.00
CA TYR A 369 12.35 -5.74 -20.67
C TYR A 369 12.25 -5.80 -22.21
N GLU A 370 11.09 -5.50 -22.81
CA GLU A 370 10.98 -5.26 -24.27
C GLU A 370 11.37 -3.82 -24.64
N SER A 371 11.31 -2.90 -23.67
CA SER A 371 11.69 -1.48 -23.84
C SER A 371 13.11 -1.19 -23.36
N TRP A 372 13.49 -1.76 -22.21
CA TRP A 372 14.83 -1.70 -21.64
C TRP A 372 15.58 -2.98 -21.98
N LEU A 373 16.38 -2.93 -23.05
CA LEU A 373 17.16 -4.05 -23.52
C LEU A 373 18.32 -4.33 -22.57
N ASP A 374 18.38 -5.55 -22.05
CA ASP A 374 19.32 -5.99 -21.04
C ASP A 374 20.35 -7.00 -21.57
N GLY A 375 20.92 -7.82 -20.69
CA GLY A 375 21.93 -8.82 -20.99
C GLY A 375 21.40 -10.23 -21.21
N TRP A 376 20.08 -10.46 -21.14
CA TRP A 376 19.51 -11.80 -21.23
C TRP A 376 19.93 -12.56 -22.48
N GLU A 377 19.97 -11.88 -23.63
CA GLU A 377 20.42 -12.45 -24.91
C GLU A 377 21.89 -12.10 -25.26
N VAL A 378 22.61 -11.41 -24.37
CA VAL A 378 23.95 -10.89 -24.62
C VAL A 378 24.92 -11.35 -23.52
N GLU A 379 25.64 -12.45 -23.77
CA GLU A 379 26.53 -13.09 -22.76
C GLU A 379 27.56 -12.16 -22.09
N ALA A 380 28.01 -11.11 -22.80
CA ALA A 380 28.95 -10.12 -22.26
C ALA A 380 28.31 -9.09 -21.32
N ASN A 381 26.97 -9.00 -21.31
CA ASN A 381 26.17 -8.13 -20.47
C ASN A 381 25.52 -8.96 -19.34
N GLY A 382 25.83 -8.64 -18.10
CA GLY A 382 25.33 -9.32 -16.90
C GLY A 382 24.02 -8.74 -16.37
N SER A 383 23.44 -7.73 -17.02
CA SER A 383 22.19 -7.14 -16.56
C SER A 383 20.96 -7.98 -16.88
N VAL A 384 19.97 -7.97 -15.98
CA VAL A 384 18.62 -8.48 -16.24
C VAL A 384 17.61 -7.47 -15.74
N VAL A 385 16.71 -7.02 -16.60
CA VAL A 385 15.61 -6.09 -16.29
C VAL A 385 14.34 -6.87 -16.02
N GLY A 386 13.61 -6.51 -14.97
CA GLY A 386 12.33 -7.12 -14.65
C GLY A 386 12.43 -8.53 -14.08
N TYR A 387 11.26 -9.10 -13.79
CA TYR A 387 11.09 -10.48 -13.37
C TYR A 387 10.66 -11.37 -14.54
N ALA A 388 11.13 -12.62 -14.53
CA ALA A 388 10.81 -13.59 -15.58
C ALA A 388 9.35 -14.06 -15.56
N GLU A 389 8.69 -13.96 -14.41
CA GLU A 389 7.28 -14.27 -14.23
C GLU A 389 6.54 -13.01 -13.73
N PRO A 390 5.31 -12.74 -14.19
CA PRO A 390 4.52 -11.60 -13.75
C PRO A 390 4.32 -11.51 -12.22
N PRO A 391 4.28 -10.29 -11.65
CA PRO A 391 4.43 -9.01 -12.33
C PRO A 391 5.86 -8.79 -12.84
N ALA A 392 6.00 -8.29 -14.08
CA ALA A 392 7.31 -8.15 -14.72
C ALA A 392 8.13 -7.00 -14.12
N ALA A 393 7.48 -5.97 -13.57
CA ALA A 393 8.11 -4.90 -12.79
C ALA A 393 7.92 -5.16 -11.28
N GLU A 394 8.67 -4.43 -10.46
CA GLU A 394 8.64 -4.55 -8.99
C GLU A 394 7.51 -3.69 -8.42
N GLN A 395 6.62 -4.25 -7.59
CA GLN A 395 5.42 -3.57 -7.07
C GLN A 395 5.44 -3.34 -5.55
N ASP A 396 6.35 -3.98 -4.82
CA ASP A 396 6.50 -3.82 -3.36
C ASP A 396 7.59 -2.80 -3.01
N ILE A 397 8.68 -2.75 -3.81
CA ILE A 397 9.80 -1.81 -3.62
C ILE A 397 9.68 -0.68 -4.64
N ILE A 398 8.91 0.35 -4.29
CA ILE A 398 8.56 1.49 -5.15
C ILE A 398 8.94 2.83 -4.50
N HIS A 399 9.27 3.85 -5.29
CA HIS A 399 9.48 5.22 -4.78
C HIS A 399 8.19 6.04 -4.92
N GLY A 400 7.62 6.04 -6.12
CA GLY A 400 6.33 6.63 -6.46
C GLY A 400 5.44 5.62 -7.19
N GLY A 401 4.20 6.01 -7.50
CA GLY A 401 3.32 5.22 -8.38
C GLY A 401 2.95 3.82 -7.84
N GLU A 402 2.90 2.84 -8.73
CA GLU A 402 2.54 1.44 -8.50
C GLU A 402 3.72 0.48 -8.73
N GLN A 403 4.79 0.89 -9.42
CA GLN A 403 5.91 0.00 -9.75
C GLN A 403 7.26 0.69 -9.99
N SER A 404 8.35 -0.07 -9.82
CA SER A 404 9.71 0.34 -10.17
C SER A 404 10.39 -0.68 -11.08
N MET A 405 11.50 -0.29 -11.71
CA MET A 405 12.31 -1.20 -12.50
C MET A 405 13.33 -1.95 -11.63
N PRO A 406 13.22 -3.28 -11.45
CA PRO A 406 14.31 -4.05 -10.91
C PRO A 406 15.36 -4.31 -12.00
N LEU A 407 16.63 -4.05 -11.69
CA LEU A 407 17.81 -4.31 -12.52
C LEU A 407 18.80 -5.16 -11.73
N SER A 408 18.90 -6.44 -12.07
CA SER A 408 19.96 -7.30 -11.56
C SER A 408 21.25 -7.08 -12.35
N TYR A 409 22.41 -7.22 -11.69
CA TYR A 409 23.73 -7.10 -12.32
C TYR A 409 24.65 -8.25 -11.91
N ASP A 410 25.50 -8.67 -12.85
CA ASP A 410 26.59 -9.64 -12.68
C ASP A 410 27.81 -9.14 -13.44
N ASN A 411 28.74 -8.51 -12.71
CA ASN A 411 29.94 -7.91 -13.29
C ASN A 411 31.14 -8.86 -13.30
N ASN A 412 30.95 -10.16 -13.08
CA ASN A 412 32.07 -11.09 -13.12
C ASN A 412 32.56 -11.31 -14.56
N MET A 413 33.57 -10.55 -14.98
CA MET A 413 34.11 -10.51 -16.35
C MET A 413 33.07 -10.08 -17.41
N LYS A 414 32.06 -9.32 -16.98
CA LYS A 414 30.97 -8.77 -17.79
C LYS A 414 30.74 -7.30 -17.40
N TYR A 415 30.06 -6.55 -18.26
CA TYR A 415 29.45 -5.27 -17.88
C TYR A 415 27.98 -5.50 -17.57
N SER A 416 27.31 -4.66 -16.80
CA SER A 416 25.85 -4.76 -16.62
C SER A 416 25.20 -3.43 -17.00
N GLU A 417 24.41 -3.43 -18.06
CA GLU A 417 23.76 -2.21 -18.59
C GLU A 417 22.42 -2.53 -19.26
N ALA A 418 21.37 -1.80 -18.87
CA ALA A 418 20.08 -1.80 -19.56
C ALA A 418 19.95 -0.54 -20.42
N GLU A 419 19.55 -0.67 -21.68
CA GLU A 419 19.42 0.44 -22.64
C GLU A 419 17.99 0.57 -23.18
N ARG A 420 17.45 1.79 -23.18
CA ARG A 420 16.18 2.15 -23.83
C ARG A 420 16.42 3.10 -25.00
N THR A 421 15.74 2.83 -26.12
CA THR A 421 15.74 3.73 -27.29
C THR A 421 14.67 4.81 -27.13
N LEU A 422 15.04 6.07 -27.33
CA LEU A 422 14.10 7.21 -27.30
C LEU A 422 13.52 7.49 -28.69
N SER A 423 12.28 7.95 -28.74
CA SER A 423 11.53 8.20 -29.97
C SER A 423 10.93 9.60 -30.04
N GLY A 424 10.66 10.07 -31.26
CA GLY A 424 9.92 11.31 -31.49
C GLY A 424 10.45 12.51 -30.70
N SER A 425 9.61 13.05 -29.83
CA SER A 425 9.92 14.25 -29.04
C SER A 425 10.79 13.97 -27.81
N GLU A 426 10.87 12.72 -27.33
CA GLU A 426 11.68 12.32 -26.17
C GLU A 426 13.18 12.59 -26.37
N LYS A 427 13.61 12.65 -27.64
CA LYS A 427 15.02 12.76 -28.04
C LYS A 427 15.64 14.14 -27.86
N ASP A 428 14.82 15.18 -27.80
CA ASP A 428 15.29 16.57 -27.69
C ASP A 428 15.30 17.00 -26.23
N TRP A 429 16.47 16.87 -25.59
CA TRP A 429 16.70 17.28 -24.19
C TRP A 429 17.16 18.74 -24.10
N THR A 430 16.91 19.54 -25.14
CA THR A 430 17.10 21.00 -25.11
C THR A 430 15.76 21.75 -25.06
N ARG A 431 14.64 21.04 -25.19
CA ARG A 431 13.29 21.61 -25.16
C ARG A 431 12.91 22.04 -23.75
N GLU A 432 11.98 23.01 -23.68
CA GLU A 432 11.42 23.56 -22.45
C GLU A 432 12.44 24.10 -21.43
N GLY A 433 13.73 24.23 -21.81
CA GLY A 433 14.78 24.76 -20.94
C GLY A 433 15.18 23.82 -19.80
N VAL A 434 15.07 22.50 -19.99
CA VAL A 434 15.55 21.53 -18.99
C VAL A 434 17.07 21.59 -18.83
N GLU A 435 17.55 21.42 -17.59
CA GLU A 435 18.97 21.55 -17.24
C GLU A 435 19.50 20.35 -16.45
N THR A 436 18.62 19.59 -15.79
CA THR A 436 19.01 18.51 -14.87
C THR A 436 18.23 17.24 -15.16
N LEU A 437 18.93 16.12 -15.30
CA LEU A 437 18.36 14.78 -15.29
C LEU A 437 18.21 14.31 -13.83
N SER A 438 17.11 13.64 -13.53
CA SER A 438 16.84 12.97 -12.26
C SER A 438 16.50 11.51 -12.51
N LEU A 439 16.98 10.65 -11.61
CA LEU A 439 16.62 9.24 -11.50
C LEU A 439 16.56 8.88 -10.02
N TRP A 440 15.51 8.18 -9.58
CA TRP A 440 15.48 7.59 -8.24
C TRP A 440 16.07 6.20 -8.27
N PHE A 441 16.85 5.87 -7.24
CA PHE A 441 17.43 4.54 -7.11
C PHE A 441 17.42 4.05 -5.67
N LYS A 442 17.42 2.72 -5.53
CA LYS A 442 17.58 1.99 -4.26
C LYS A 442 18.29 0.68 -4.55
N GLY A 443 19.29 0.34 -3.76
CA GLY A 443 19.95 -0.96 -3.77
C GLY A 443 19.63 -1.77 -2.52
N TYR A 444 20.50 -2.72 -2.23
CA TYR A 444 20.52 -3.45 -0.96
C TYR A 444 21.85 -3.19 -0.23
N PRO A 445 21.90 -3.31 1.11
CA PRO A 445 23.15 -3.13 1.83
C PRO A 445 24.16 -4.21 1.43
N ALA A 446 25.44 -4.00 1.76
CA ALA A 446 26.45 -5.03 1.58
C ALA A 446 26.25 -6.21 2.55
N TYR A 447 26.60 -7.42 2.12
CA TYR A 447 26.75 -8.56 3.03
C TYR A 447 27.78 -8.24 4.12
N VAL A 448 27.38 -8.45 5.37
CA VAL A 448 28.24 -8.30 6.56
C VAL A 448 28.79 -9.65 7.03
N GLY A 449 28.31 -10.75 6.45
CA GLY A 449 28.78 -12.09 6.76
C GLY A 449 30.26 -12.29 6.42
N GLY A 450 30.97 -13.05 7.25
CA GLY A 450 32.38 -13.31 7.06
C GLY A 450 32.85 -14.65 7.62
N PHE A 451 33.90 -15.18 7.01
CA PHE A 451 34.55 -16.42 7.42
C PHE A 451 36.08 -16.24 7.45
N VAL A 452 36.68 -16.42 8.62
CA VAL A 452 38.13 -16.37 8.82
C VAL A 452 38.63 -17.70 9.38
N GLU A 453 39.55 -18.34 8.65
CA GLU A 453 40.32 -19.48 9.14
C GLU A 453 41.62 -18.98 9.79
N GLU A 454 41.67 -19.04 11.12
CA GLU A 454 42.81 -18.62 11.93
C GLU A 454 43.83 -19.77 12.10
N PRO A 455 45.10 -19.45 12.43
CA PRO A 455 46.09 -20.46 12.78
C PRO A 455 45.60 -21.40 13.90
N ALA A 456 45.98 -22.69 13.83
CA ALA A 456 45.58 -23.77 14.75
C ALA A 456 44.13 -24.31 14.60
N GLU A 457 43.59 -24.34 13.38
CA GLU A 457 42.26 -24.95 13.06
C GLU A 457 41.12 -24.32 13.89
N THR A 458 41.20 -23.00 14.08
CA THR A 458 40.15 -22.17 14.69
C THR A 458 39.49 -21.33 13.60
N TYR A 459 38.17 -21.19 13.67
CA TYR A 459 37.35 -20.53 12.67
C TYR A 459 36.50 -19.46 13.33
N THR A 460 36.48 -18.26 12.76
CA THR A 460 35.54 -17.21 13.16
C THR A 460 34.53 -17.03 12.04
N LEU A 461 33.25 -17.14 12.38
CA LEU A 461 32.15 -16.73 11.51
C LEU A 461 31.48 -15.51 12.10
N THR A 462 31.21 -14.53 11.25
CA THR A 462 30.35 -13.39 11.53
C THR A 462 29.11 -13.53 10.66
N GLY A 463 27.92 -13.34 11.22
CA GLY A 463 26.67 -13.41 10.46
C GLY A 463 25.57 -12.51 11.01
N SER A 464 24.71 -12.03 10.12
CA SER A 464 23.45 -11.34 10.45
C SER A 464 22.25 -12.27 10.14
N GLY A 465 21.03 -11.75 10.22
CA GLY A 465 19.80 -12.42 9.77
C GLY A 465 18.72 -12.55 10.86
N ILE A 466 17.47 -12.66 10.41
CA ILE A 466 16.29 -12.73 11.29
C ILE A 466 16.25 -14.04 12.09
N ASP A 467 16.38 -15.21 11.44
CA ASP A 467 16.53 -16.50 12.11
C ASP A 467 16.82 -17.65 11.12
N ILE A 468 17.26 -18.80 11.63
CA ILE A 468 17.16 -20.11 10.99
C ILE A 468 15.88 -20.81 11.52
N TRP A 469 14.71 -20.38 11.02
CA TRP A 469 13.39 -20.84 11.47
C TRP A 469 12.31 -20.64 10.39
N GLY A 470 11.10 -21.13 10.65
CA GLY A 470 9.96 -20.94 9.74
C GLY A 470 10.19 -21.61 8.39
N ASN A 471 9.69 -20.98 7.32
CA ASN A 471 9.82 -21.44 5.94
C ASN A 471 11.01 -20.83 5.18
N THR A 472 11.66 -19.77 5.69
CA THR A 472 12.85 -19.16 5.10
C THR A 472 13.91 -18.82 6.14
N ASP A 473 15.17 -19.14 5.84
CA ASP A 473 16.33 -18.95 6.73
C ASP A 473 17.11 -17.68 6.37
N GLN A 474 17.58 -16.95 7.37
CA GLN A 474 18.53 -15.84 7.24
C GLN A 474 19.73 -16.00 8.17
N PHE A 475 20.91 -16.26 7.58
CA PHE A 475 22.14 -16.56 8.31
C PHE A 475 23.38 -16.53 7.41
N HIS A 476 24.57 -16.53 8.01
CA HIS A 476 25.84 -16.72 7.30
C HIS A 476 26.28 -18.18 7.31
N PHE A 477 26.68 -18.72 6.14
CA PHE A 477 27.07 -20.11 5.98
C PHE A 477 28.46 -20.25 5.37
N ALA A 478 29.40 -20.86 6.10
CA ALA A 478 30.68 -21.31 5.56
C ALA A 478 30.61 -22.82 5.32
N PHE A 479 30.85 -23.28 4.09
CA PHE A 479 30.50 -24.63 3.66
C PHE A 479 31.45 -25.26 2.65
N LYS A 480 31.26 -26.56 2.48
CA LYS A 480 31.86 -27.40 1.44
C LYS A 480 30.80 -28.25 0.77
N GLU A 481 30.99 -28.55 -0.51
CA GLU A 481 30.11 -29.45 -1.26
C GLU A 481 30.44 -30.91 -0.96
N PHE A 482 29.41 -31.76 -0.86
CA PHE A 482 29.58 -33.21 -0.73
C PHE A 482 28.42 -33.99 -1.36
N THR A 483 28.61 -35.29 -1.54
CA THR A 483 27.58 -36.21 -2.06
C THR A 483 27.48 -37.46 -1.18
N GLY A 484 26.29 -38.06 -1.12
CA GLY A 484 26.07 -39.33 -0.42
C GLY A 484 26.05 -39.20 1.11
N ALA A 485 26.62 -40.18 1.81
CA ALA A 485 26.72 -40.16 3.27
C ALA A 485 27.78 -39.16 3.73
N GLY A 486 27.55 -38.50 4.86
CA GLY A 486 28.47 -37.49 5.38
C GLY A 486 28.28 -37.21 6.86
N SER A 487 29.29 -36.63 7.49
CA SER A 487 29.31 -36.22 8.88
C SER A 487 30.15 -34.98 9.04
N ILE A 488 29.73 -34.11 9.96
CA ILE A 488 30.49 -32.94 10.40
C ILE A 488 30.51 -32.95 11.93
N ILE A 489 31.68 -32.67 12.49
CA ILE A 489 31.92 -32.44 13.91
C ILE A 489 32.54 -31.05 14.05
N ALA A 490 32.07 -30.26 15.00
CA ALA A 490 32.72 -29.02 15.40
C ALA A 490 32.58 -28.80 16.91
N LYS A 491 33.55 -28.11 17.49
CA LYS A 491 33.41 -27.51 18.81
C LYS A 491 33.02 -26.04 18.62
N VAL A 492 31.83 -25.65 19.08
CA VAL A 492 31.42 -24.25 19.16
C VAL A 492 32.06 -23.68 20.41
N ASP A 493 33.10 -22.86 20.27
CA ASP A 493 33.86 -22.31 21.39
C ASP A 493 33.15 -21.10 22.01
N SER A 494 32.55 -20.24 21.18
CA SER A 494 31.72 -19.11 21.63
C SER A 494 30.66 -18.75 20.60
N VAL A 495 29.58 -18.12 21.07
CA VAL A 495 28.60 -17.41 20.24
C VAL A 495 28.25 -16.11 20.98
N GLN A 496 28.24 -14.99 20.26
CA GLN A 496 27.84 -13.71 20.83
C GLN A 496 26.35 -13.72 21.17
N ASN A 497 25.99 -13.09 22.29
CA ASN A 497 24.60 -12.88 22.67
C ASN A 497 24.05 -11.58 22.05
N THR A 498 23.86 -11.57 20.73
CA THR A 498 23.12 -10.49 20.03
C THR A 498 21.63 -10.57 20.37
N GLN A 499 21.12 -11.79 20.53
CA GLN A 499 19.76 -12.11 20.97
C GLN A 499 19.82 -13.50 21.65
N GLU A 500 18.92 -13.77 22.61
CA GLU A 500 18.85 -15.04 23.37
C GLU A 500 18.73 -16.33 22.51
N PHE A 501 18.31 -16.19 21.25
CA PHE A 501 18.14 -17.20 20.21
C PHE A 501 19.10 -17.04 19.04
N ALA A 502 20.11 -16.16 19.10
CA ALA A 502 21.23 -16.15 18.15
C ALA A 502 21.86 -17.55 18.07
N LYS A 503 22.28 -18.03 16.90
CA LYS A 503 22.66 -19.44 16.71
C LYS A 503 24.07 -19.55 16.15
N ALA A 504 24.81 -20.54 16.63
CA ALA A 504 26.06 -20.99 16.04
C ALA A 504 26.13 -22.52 16.06
N GLY A 505 26.54 -23.14 14.95
CA GLY A 505 26.61 -24.59 14.89
C GLY A 505 26.99 -25.17 13.53
N VAL A 506 26.61 -26.43 13.34
CA VAL A 506 26.88 -27.18 12.10
C VAL A 506 25.59 -27.45 11.35
N MET A 507 25.65 -27.43 10.01
CA MET A 507 24.50 -27.63 9.14
C MET A 507 24.85 -28.54 7.95
N ILE A 508 23.88 -29.34 7.53
CA ILE A 508 23.80 -29.97 6.21
C ILE A 508 22.55 -29.41 5.52
N ARG A 509 22.70 -28.85 4.32
CA ARG A 509 21.59 -28.26 3.55
C ARG A 509 21.66 -28.63 2.08
N ASP A 510 20.49 -28.62 1.45
CA ASP A 510 20.24 -29.10 0.09
C ASP A 510 20.67 -28.08 -0.98
N THR A 511 20.11 -26.88 -0.93
CA THR A 511 20.42 -25.74 -1.82
C THR A 511 20.96 -24.57 -0.98
N LEU A 512 21.33 -23.44 -1.60
CA LEU A 512 21.76 -22.23 -0.88
C LEU A 512 20.64 -21.19 -0.70
N ASP A 513 19.40 -21.55 -1.05
CA ASP A 513 18.22 -20.69 -0.94
C ASP A 513 17.66 -20.64 0.48
N GLY A 514 17.07 -19.52 0.91
CA GLY A 514 16.51 -19.38 2.26
C GLY A 514 15.48 -20.48 2.62
N ASN A 515 14.72 -20.97 1.64
CA ASN A 515 13.64 -21.94 1.84
C ASN A 515 14.09 -23.42 1.78
N SER A 516 15.39 -23.69 1.81
CA SER A 516 15.96 -25.01 1.53
C SER A 516 15.67 -26.06 2.59
N ARG A 517 15.64 -27.34 2.18
CA ARG A 517 15.65 -28.49 3.10
C ARG A 517 16.99 -28.52 3.84
N TYR A 518 16.98 -28.66 5.17
CA TYR A 518 18.22 -28.72 5.96
C TYR A 518 18.07 -29.54 7.24
N ALA A 519 19.23 -29.84 7.84
CA ALA A 519 19.35 -30.31 9.21
C ALA A 519 20.56 -29.64 9.87
N GLY A 520 20.38 -29.11 11.08
CA GLY A 520 21.39 -28.34 11.79
C GLY A 520 21.41 -28.62 13.29
N VAL A 521 22.60 -28.57 13.90
CA VAL A 521 22.75 -28.59 15.37
C VAL A 521 23.38 -27.28 15.81
N PHE A 522 22.63 -26.50 16.59
CA PHE A 522 22.99 -25.14 16.97
C PHE A 522 22.99 -24.96 18.48
N ILE A 523 23.94 -24.15 18.95
CA ILE A 523 23.96 -23.61 20.31
C ILE A 523 23.42 -22.19 20.27
N THR A 524 22.57 -21.84 21.24
CA THR A 524 22.18 -20.44 21.50
C THR A 524 22.79 -19.91 22.79
N PRO A 525 22.93 -18.59 22.94
CA PRO A 525 23.43 -17.96 24.16
C PRO A 525 22.69 -18.39 25.44
N GLU A 526 21.36 -18.41 25.43
CA GLU A 526 20.56 -18.59 26.66
C GLU A 526 19.58 -19.77 26.62
N ASN A 527 19.18 -20.22 25.44
CA ASN A 527 18.10 -21.19 25.28
C ASN A 527 18.59 -22.59 24.80
N GLY A 528 19.79 -22.99 25.24
CA GLY A 528 20.27 -24.37 25.08
C GLY A 528 20.78 -24.76 23.67
N VAL A 529 20.83 -26.08 23.45
CA VAL A 529 21.23 -26.71 22.18
C VAL A 529 19.99 -27.21 21.43
N ARG A 530 19.95 -27.01 20.10
CA ARG A 530 18.84 -27.43 19.24
C ARG A 530 19.32 -28.30 18.10
N PHE A 531 18.56 -29.34 17.81
CA PHE A 531 18.57 -30.02 16.53
C PHE A 531 17.36 -29.52 15.71
N GLN A 532 17.62 -28.70 14.71
CA GLN A 532 16.60 -28.14 13.81
C GLN A 532 16.64 -28.82 12.45
N TYR A 533 15.48 -28.93 11.80
CA TYR A 533 15.39 -29.51 10.46
C TYR A 533 14.18 -28.97 9.68
N ARG A 534 14.32 -28.98 8.35
CA ARG A 534 13.24 -28.74 7.38
C ARG A 534 13.22 -29.87 6.36
N THR A 535 12.07 -30.55 6.22
CA THR A 535 11.94 -31.79 5.41
C THR A 535 11.45 -31.56 3.98
N ALA A 536 10.89 -30.39 3.68
CA ALA A 536 10.43 -29.97 2.36
C ALA A 536 10.90 -28.55 2.05
N THR A 537 11.17 -28.24 0.78
CA THR A 537 11.40 -26.84 0.35
C THR A 537 10.17 -26.01 0.71
N ASP A 538 10.39 -24.83 1.26
CA ASP A 538 9.33 -23.93 1.78
C ASP A 538 8.49 -24.53 2.93
N GLY A 539 8.92 -25.68 3.48
CA GLY A 539 8.29 -26.29 4.65
C GLY A 539 8.63 -25.55 5.95
N THR A 540 7.80 -25.72 6.97
CA THR A 540 8.08 -25.18 8.31
C THR A 540 9.22 -25.94 8.99
N THR A 541 10.16 -25.21 9.58
CA THR A 541 11.21 -25.76 10.44
C THR A 541 10.61 -26.38 11.70
N ASP A 542 11.12 -27.55 12.09
CA ASP A 542 10.80 -28.21 13.36
C ASP A 542 12.09 -28.52 14.14
N ARG A 543 11.97 -28.87 15.43
CA ARG A 543 13.13 -29.01 16.32
C ARG A 543 12.98 -30.02 17.45
N TYR A 544 14.14 -30.54 17.87
CA TYR A 544 14.38 -31.05 19.23
C TYR A 544 15.34 -30.11 19.97
N PHE A 545 15.28 -30.05 21.30
CA PHE A 545 16.15 -29.18 22.08
C PHE A 545 16.46 -29.73 23.48
N GLU A 546 17.55 -29.24 24.06
CA GLU A 546 17.92 -29.45 25.45
C GLU A 546 18.36 -28.11 26.06
N GLU A 547 17.65 -27.68 27.10
CA GLU A 547 17.89 -26.43 27.80
C GLU A 547 19.15 -26.48 28.68
N GLY A 548 19.72 -25.31 28.98
CA GLY A 548 20.84 -25.17 29.91
C GLY A 548 22.21 -25.62 29.36
N VAL A 549 22.26 -26.08 28.12
CA VAL A 549 23.52 -26.34 27.39
C VAL A 549 24.07 -25.02 26.84
N THR A 550 25.31 -24.69 27.19
CA THR A 550 25.98 -23.44 26.80
C THR A 550 27.34 -23.71 26.13
N THR A 551 27.93 -22.71 25.50
CA THR A 551 29.29 -22.80 24.95
C THR A 551 30.35 -22.80 26.08
N PRO A 552 31.51 -23.45 25.88
CA PRO A 552 31.90 -24.22 24.70
C PRO A 552 31.24 -25.60 24.65
N GLN A 553 30.79 -26.03 23.46
CA GLN A 553 30.07 -27.30 23.28
C GLN A 553 30.41 -27.96 21.94
N TRP A 554 30.56 -29.29 21.93
CA TRP A 554 30.69 -30.06 20.70
C TRP A 554 29.34 -30.38 20.10
N VAL A 555 29.23 -30.24 18.77
CA VAL A 555 28.05 -30.57 17.97
C VAL A 555 28.45 -31.49 16.82
N LYS A 556 27.55 -32.41 16.45
CA LYS A 556 27.78 -33.37 15.37
C LYS A 556 26.51 -33.71 14.61
N LEU A 557 26.65 -33.81 13.29
CA LEU A 557 25.65 -34.38 12.39
C LEU A 557 26.21 -35.61 11.67
N GLU A 558 25.37 -36.63 11.47
CA GLU A 558 25.66 -37.82 10.66
C GLU A 558 24.49 -38.10 9.72
N ARG A 559 24.71 -37.95 8.41
CA ARG A 559 23.77 -38.28 7.33
C ARG A 559 24.14 -39.62 6.67
N THR A 560 23.16 -40.49 6.51
CA THR A 560 23.27 -41.70 5.68
C THR A 560 23.00 -41.41 4.21
N ALA A 561 23.42 -42.28 3.29
CA ALA A 561 23.13 -42.12 1.86
C ALA A 561 21.63 -42.03 1.53
N GLY A 562 20.77 -42.63 2.38
CA GLY A 562 19.32 -42.59 2.23
C GLY A 562 18.63 -41.36 2.85
N GLY A 563 19.37 -40.39 3.40
CA GLY A 563 18.80 -39.16 3.97
C GLY A 563 18.38 -39.24 5.45
N LEU A 564 18.62 -40.36 6.14
CA LEU A 564 18.49 -40.39 7.60
C LEU A 564 19.62 -39.60 8.25
N ILE A 565 19.26 -38.70 9.17
CA ILE A 565 20.16 -37.78 9.87
C ILE A 565 20.10 -38.02 11.38
N ARG A 566 21.27 -38.12 12.00
CA ARG A 566 21.45 -38.18 13.46
C ARG A 566 22.18 -36.93 13.93
N ALA A 567 21.68 -36.34 14.99
CA ALA A 567 22.25 -35.17 15.64
C ALA A 567 22.74 -35.49 17.06
N TYR A 568 23.86 -34.90 17.44
CA TYR A 568 24.48 -35.12 18.74
C TYR A 568 25.12 -33.85 19.28
N HIS A 569 25.25 -33.79 20.60
CA HIS A 569 26.09 -32.81 21.29
C HIS A 569 26.95 -33.49 22.38
N SER A 570 28.03 -32.84 22.81
CA SER A 570 28.96 -33.40 23.80
C SER A 570 29.76 -32.30 24.51
N THR A 571 30.05 -32.49 25.80
CA THR A 571 30.93 -31.59 26.58
C THR A 571 32.42 -31.89 26.41
N ASP A 572 32.78 -33.10 25.95
CA ASP A 572 34.16 -33.59 25.89
C ASP A 572 34.60 -34.05 24.49
N GLY A 573 33.71 -34.08 23.51
CA GLY A 573 33.95 -34.55 22.14
C GLY A 573 34.05 -36.07 22.01
N ASN A 574 33.89 -36.83 23.10
CA ASN A 574 34.07 -38.27 23.18
C ASN A 574 32.77 -38.99 23.57
N THR A 575 32.06 -38.46 24.57
CA THR A 575 30.80 -38.97 25.09
C THR A 575 29.65 -38.14 24.50
N TRP A 576 28.88 -38.75 23.59
CA TRP A 576 27.87 -38.04 22.82
C TRP A 576 26.46 -38.30 23.34
N THR A 577 25.75 -37.22 23.66
CA THR A 577 24.29 -37.22 23.85
C THR A 577 23.64 -37.11 22.47
N ARG A 578 22.68 -37.98 22.18
CA ARG A 578 21.99 -38.02 20.88
C ARG A 578 20.57 -37.47 21.01
N PHE A 579 20.15 -36.69 20.03
CA PHE A 579 18.74 -36.37 19.78
C PHE A 579 18.02 -37.55 19.10
N ASP A 580 16.79 -37.30 18.62
CA ASP A 580 16.07 -38.29 17.81
C ASP A 580 16.62 -38.40 16.38
N LEU A 581 16.11 -39.38 15.63
CA LEU A 581 16.49 -39.68 14.25
C LEU A 581 15.44 -39.13 13.28
N ILE A 582 15.87 -38.35 12.28
CA ILE A 582 14.96 -37.73 11.30
C ILE A 582 15.36 -38.04 9.86
N GLN A 583 14.37 -38.14 8.98
CA GLN A 583 14.55 -38.33 7.55
C GLN A 583 14.44 -36.97 6.85
N VAL A 584 15.52 -36.53 6.20
CA VAL A 584 15.52 -35.34 5.34
C VAL A 584 16.05 -35.76 3.96
N ALA A 585 15.16 -35.79 2.97
CA ALA A 585 15.54 -36.04 1.59
C ALA A 585 16.18 -34.76 1.01
N MET A 586 17.32 -34.92 0.34
CA MET A 586 18.08 -33.83 -0.29
C MET A 586 18.64 -34.35 -1.61
N ASP A 587 18.73 -33.47 -2.59
CA ASP A 587 19.32 -33.73 -3.90
C ASP A 587 20.84 -33.51 -3.86
N THR A 588 21.56 -33.98 -4.87
CA THR A 588 23.03 -33.91 -4.90
C THR A 588 23.53 -32.96 -6.00
N PRO A 589 24.58 -32.15 -5.76
CA PRO A 589 25.37 -32.06 -4.53
C PRO A 589 24.63 -31.33 -3.39
N MET A 590 25.06 -31.58 -2.15
CA MET A 590 24.59 -30.89 -0.94
C MET A 590 25.75 -30.09 -0.33
N TYR A 591 25.42 -29.23 0.62
CA TYR A 591 26.38 -28.41 1.34
C TYR A 591 26.46 -28.78 2.81
N ILE A 592 27.68 -28.87 3.36
CA ILE A 592 27.96 -29.21 4.76
C ILE A 592 28.94 -28.21 5.34
N GLY A 593 28.64 -27.65 6.52
CA GLY A 593 29.40 -26.50 7.01
C GLY A 593 29.01 -25.94 8.38
N LEU A 594 29.54 -24.77 8.66
CA LEU A 594 29.33 -23.96 9.86
C LEU A 594 28.33 -22.84 9.55
N ALA A 595 27.42 -22.56 10.48
CA ALA A 595 26.37 -21.57 10.31
C ALA A 595 26.23 -20.67 11.54
N VAL A 596 25.99 -19.38 11.30
CA VAL A 596 25.76 -18.36 12.34
C VAL A 596 24.63 -17.42 11.93
N THR A 597 23.70 -17.14 12.84
CA THR A 597 22.72 -16.04 12.70
C THR A 597 22.70 -15.19 13.97
N SER A 598 22.54 -13.87 13.81
CA SER A 598 22.39 -12.91 14.90
C SER A 598 21.01 -12.96 15.55
N HIS A 599 20.02 -13.52 14.85
CA HIS A 599 18.61 -13.45 15.21
C HIS A 599 18.10 -11.99 15.38
N ASP A 600 18.81 -11.05 14.73
CA ASP A 600 18.51 -9.63 14.67
C ASP A 600 19.18 -9.09 13.40
N PRO A 601 18.42 -8.79 12.33
CA PRO A 601 19.00 -8.39 11.06
C PRO A 601 19.78 -7.05 11.14
N ALA A 602 19.58 -6.26 12.20
CA ALA A 602 20.31 -5.01 12.42
C ALA A 602 21.68 -5.22 13.10
N LEU A 603 22.01 -6.43 13.56
CA LEU A 603 23.24 -6.75 14.26
C LEU A 603 24.03 -7.87 13.57
N THR A 604 25.35 -7.86 13.77
CA THR A 604 26.23 -8.99 13.44
C THR A 604 26.54 -9.80 14.69
N CYS A 605 26.52 -11.12 14.58
CA CYS A 605 26.90 -12.06 15.63
C CYS A 605 28.20 -12.78 15.24
N ASP A 606 29.19 -12.69 16.13
CA ASP A 606 30.43 -13.46 16.02
C ASP A 606 30.32 -14.80 16.75
N ALA A 607 30.73 -15.87 16.08
CA ALA A 607 30.92 -17.19 16.69
C ALA A 607 32.29 -17.77 16.33
N THR A 608 32.89 -18.46 17.30
CA THR A 608 34.18 -19.13 17.11
C THR A 608 34.02 -20.64 17.21
N PHE A 609 34.72 -21.35 16.34
CA PHE A 609 34.71 -22.81 16.25
C PHE A 609 36.13 -23.36 16.23
N SER A 610 36.32 -24.56 16.75
CA SER A 610 37.56 -25.31 16.60
C SER A 610 37.29 -26.78 16.35
N ASN A 611 38.34 -27.52 15.99
CA ASN A 611 38.28 -28.97 15.80
C ASN A 611 37.21 -29.40 14.77
N VAL A 612 37.05 -28.58 13.72
CA VAL A 612 36.09 -28.84 12.65
C VAL A 612 36.63 -29.98 11.79
N SER A 613 35.84 -31.05 11.64
CA SER A 613 36.25 -32.22 10.86
C SER A 613 35.07 -32.87 10.13
N PHE A 614 35.39 -33.60 9.08
CA PHE A 614 34.42 -34.30 8.22
C PHE A 614 34.68 -35.81 8.17
N PRO A 615 34.46 -36.56 9.27
CA PRO A 615 34.83 -37.97 9.34
C PRO A 615 34.11 -38.80 8.27
N ASN A 616 34.85 -39.65 7.56
CA ASN A 616 34.33 -40.53 6.51
C ASN A 616 33.52 -39.81 5.42
N THR A 617 33.80 -38.52 5.20
CA THR A 617 33.06 -37.68 4.26
C THR A 617 34.02 -37.09 3.24
N ASN A 618 33.69 -37.22 1.96
CA ASN A 618 34.47 -36.58 0.89
C ASN A 618 33.84 -35.23 0.56
N VAL A 619 34.50 -34.15 0.97
CA VAL A 619 34.06 -32.77 0.76
C VAL A 619 34.96 -32.06 -0.25
N SER A 620 34.47 -30.99 -0.88
CA SER A 620 35.30 -30.10 -1.70
C SER A 620 36.53 -29.57 -0.92
N PRO A 621 37.66 -29.32 -1.59
CA PRO A 621 38.90 -28.98 -0.88
C PRO A 621 38.86 -27.59 -0.24
N GLN A 622 38.24 -26.62 -0.91
CA GLN A 622 38.16 -25.23 -0.46
C GLN A 622 36.86 -24.97 0.31
N TRP A 623 36.95 -24.09 1.31
CA TRP A 623 35.77 -23.49 1.94
C TRP A 623 35.20 -22.41 1.01
N THR A 624 33.88 -22.37 0.91
CA THR A 624 33.11 -21.25 0.35
C THR A 624 32.26 -20.67 1.48
N ASN A 625 31.87 -19.40 1.41
CA ASN A 625 30.91 -18.83 2.34
C ASN A 625 30.00 -17.81 1.66
N GLN A 626 28.78 -17.67 2.17
CA GLN A 626 27.83 -16.64 1.76
C GLN A 626 26.75 -16.48 2.83
N ASP A 627 26.06 -15.34 2.79
CA ASP A 627 24.78 -15.20 3.48
C ASP A 627 23.68 -15.94 2.71
N VAL A 628 22.71 -16.47 3.44
CA VAL A 628 21.58 -17.26 2.93
C VAL A 628 20.29 -16.53 3.24
N GLY A 629 19.40 -16.44 2.25
CA GLY A 629 18.05 -15.86 2.36
C GLY A 629 18.00 -14.36 2.68
N MET A 630 19.14 -13.68 2.50
CA MET A 630 19.27 -12.23 2.67
C MET A 630 19.58 -11.60 1.32
N LEU A 631 18.83 -10.54 0.97
CA LEU A 631 19.08 -9.73 -0.21
C LEU A 631 20.22 -8.74 0.09
N SER A 632 21.21 -8.67 -0.79
CA SER A 632 22.35 -7.78 -0.64
C SER A 632 23.02 -7.50 -1.98
N ASN A 633 23.81 -6.44 -2.01
CA ASN A 633 24.58 -6.04 -3.16
C ASN A 633 26.08 -6.12 -2.89
N SER A 634 26.84 -6.45 -3.93
CA SER A 634 28.28 -6.14 -3.97
C SER A 634 28.47 -4.67 -4.35
N ALA A 635 29.54 -4.02 -3.88
CA ALA A 635 29.81 -2.65 -4.31
C ALA A 635 30.18 -2.63 -5.80
N GLU A 636 29.46 -1.84 -6.61
CA GLU A 636 29.76 -1.59 -8.02
C GLU A 636 29.44 -0.12 -8.35
N PRO A 637 30.29 0.57 -9.13
CA PRO A 637 30.04 1.95 -9.50
C PRO A 637 28.84 2.04 -10.46
N MET A 638 27.83 2.82 -10.07
CA MET A 638 26.64 3.07 -10.87
C MET A 638 26.87 4.21 -11.87
N TYR A 639 26.30 4.11 -13.07
CA TYR A 639 26.34 5.18 -14.06
C TYR A 639 25.05 5.31 -14.87
N PHE A 640 24.85 6.49 -15.46
CA PHE A 640 23.82 6.76 -16.46
C PHE A 640 24.50 7.16 -17.76
N ALA A 641 24.05 6.64 -18.89
CA ALA A 641 24.64 6.94 -20.19
C ALA A 641 23.63 7.52 -21.18
N LEU A 642 24.10 8.47 -21.99
CA LEU A 642 23.38 9.01 -23.14
C LEU A 642 24.15 8.66 -24.41
N ASN A 643 23.50 8.02 -25.39
CA ASN A 643 24.14 7.57 -26.63
C ASN A 643 25.45 6.79 -26.37
N GLY A 644 25.44 5.92 -25.36
CA GLY A 644 26.60 5.12 -24.93
C GLY A 644 27.71 5.87 -24.18
N THR A 645 27.54 7.16 -23.88
CA THR A 645 28.51 7.95 -23.10
C THR A 645 28.06 8.06 -21.64
N ALA A 646 28.83 7.46 -20.73
CA ALA A 646 28.48 7.33 -19.31
C ALA A 646 28.95 8.52 -18.45
N VAL A 647 28.09 8.91 -17.51
CA VAL A 647 28.42 9.74 -16.33
C VAL A 647 28.22 8.86 -15.10
N TYR A 648 29.25 8.75 -14.27
CA TYR A 648 29.24 7.93 -13.06
C TYR A 648 28.65 8.68 -11.88
N HIS A 649 27.98 7.94 -10.99
CA HIS A 649 27.57 8.47 -9.70
C HIS A 649 28.81 8.76 -8.83
N ASP A 650 28.82 9.88 -8.12
CA ASP A 650 29.99 10.33 -7.33
C ASP A 650 30.32 9.39 -6.16
N ASN A 651 29.30 8.75 -5.57
CA ASN A 651 29.46 7.69 -4.58
C ASN A 651 29.72 6.34 -5.28
N PRO A 652 30.92 5.72 -5.16
CA PRO A 652 31.20 4.41 -5.74
C PRO A 652 30.41 3.27 -5.08
N ASP A 653 29.89 3.49 -3.87
CA ASP A 653 29.07 2.53 -3.12
C ASP A 653 27.57 2.80 -3.29
N ALA A 654 27.15 3.52 -4.34
CA ALA A 654 25.73 3.82 -4.60
C ALA A 654 24.87 2.56 -4.68
N ALA A 655 25.43 1.45 -5.19
CA ALA A 655 24.74 0.16 -5.23
C ALA A 655 24.37 -0.39 -3.83
N LEU A 656 24.97 0.12 -2.76
CA LEU A 656 24.76 -0.33 -1.40
C LEU A 656 23.73 0.51 -0.61
N ILE A 657 23.16 1.56 -1.22
CA ILE A 657 22.24 2.47 -0.56
C ILE A 657 20.84 1.83 -0.54
N ASP A 658 20.37 1.43 0.63
CA ASP A 658 19.11 0.71 0.81
C ASP A 658 17.90 1.62 1.08
N THR A 659 18.05 2.92 0.87
CA THR A 659 16.99 3.92 0.94
C THR A 659 16.84 4.63 -0.40
N TRP A 660 15.60 4.87 -0.83
CA TRP A 660 15.35 5.64 -2.05
C TRP A 660 16.07 6.97 -2.03
N THR A 661 16.90 7.17 -3.05
CA THR A 661 17.77 8.34 -3.19
C THR A 661 17.61 8.91 -4.58
N GLN A 662 17.39 10.22 -4.66
CA GLN A 662 17.37 10.93 -5.91
C GLN A 662 18.80 11.18 -6.37
N TRP A 663 19.11 10.75 -7.59
CA TRP A 663 20.34 11.14 -8.28
C TRP A 663 20.05 12.22 -9.30
N THR A 664 20.59 13.41 -9.08
CA THR A 664 20.51 14.53 -10.02
C THR A 664 21.81 14.69 -10.80
N ILE A 665 21.73 14.72 -12.13
CA ILE A 665 22.86 14.88 -13.04
C ILE A 665 22.66 16.15 -13.87
N PRO A 666 23.54 17.16 -13.75
CA PRO A 666 23.50 18.30 -14.66
C PRO A 666 23.70 17.83 -16.10
N LEU A 667 22.82 18.22 -17.03
CA LEU A 667 22.94 17.83 -18.44
C LEU A 667 24.25 18.32 -19.08
N GLN A 668 24.84 19.38 -18.51
CA GLN A 668 26.16 19.87 -18.88
C GLN A 668 27.26 18.81 -18.74
N ALA A 669 27.13 17.86 -17.79
CA ALA A 669 28.11 16.77 -17.62
C ALA A 669 28.22 15.89 -18.88
N PHE A 670 27.10 15.64 -19.57
CA PHE A 670 27.09 14.92 -20.84
C PHE A 670 27.58 15.81 -22.00
N ALA A 671 27.19 17.09 -22.02
CA ALA A 671 27.63 18.03 -23.04
C ALA A 671 29.16 18.24 -23.04
N ASP A 672 29.78 18.25 -21.85
CA ASP A 672 31.23 18.32 -21.67
C ASP A 672 31.95 17.08 -22.24
N LEU A 673 31.25 15.94 -22.25
CA LEU A 673 31.68 14.70 -22.91
C LEU A 673 31.31 14.64 -24.40
N SER A 674 30.89 15.78 -24.99
CA SER A 674 30.51 15.92 -26.40
C SER A 674 29.23 15.18 -26.83
N VAL A 675 28.34 14.87 -25.89
CA VAL A 675 27.01 14.32 -26.20
C VAL A 675 26.10 15.42 -26.77
N GLY A 676 25.44 15.13 -27.90
CA GLY A 676 24.48 16.05 -28.52
C GLY A 676 23.08 15.95 -27.89
N LEU A 677 22.76 16.84 -26.95
CA LEU A 677 21.50 16.81 -26.19
C LEU A 677 20.22 17.07 -27.01
N ALA A 678 20.33 17.65 -28.21
CA ALA A 678 19.17 17.87 -29.09
C ALA A 678 18.72 16.58 -29.82
N ASN A 679 19.52 15.51 -29.76
CA ASN A 679 19.17 14.22 -30.36
C ASN A 679 19.82 13.08 -29.54
N VAL A 680 19.24 12.81 -28.39
CA VAL A 680 19.50 11.61 -27.58
C VAL A 680 18.72 10.46 -28.21
N ASP A 681 19.44 9.48 -28.78
CA ASP A 681 18.86 8.28 -29.40
C ASP A 681 18.65 7.18 -28.35
N THR A 682 19.58 7.01 -27.40
CA THR A 682 19.48 6.00 -26.34
C THR A 682 19.83 6.55 -24.98
N ILE A 683 19.17 6.00 -23.95
CA ILE A 683 19.53 6.15 -22.54
C ILE A 683 19.90 4.78 -21.98
N ALA A 684 20.82 4.73 -21.03
CA ALA A 684 21.16 3.49 -20.36
C ALA A 684 21.50 3.69 -18.89
N ILE A 685 21.20 2.67 -18.08
CA ILE A 685 21.55 2.58 -16.66
C ILE A 685 22.47 1.37 -16.52
N GLY A 686 23.61 1.55 -15.87
CA GLY A 686 24.57 0.46 -15.71
C GLY A 686 25.33 0.47 -14.40
N LEU A 687 25.95 -0.67 -14.12
CA LEU A 687 26.82 -0.91 -12.98
C LEU A 687 28.16 -1.49 -13.47
N GLY A 688 29.26 -1.03 -12.88
CA GLY A 688 30.62 -1.42 -13.25
C GLY A 688 31.25 -0.53 -14.32
N ASP A 689 32.26 -1.05 -15.02
CA ASP A 689 32.94 -0.35 -16.10
C ASP A 689 32.83 -1.11 -17.43
N LYS A 690 31.92 -0.65 -18.30
CA LYS A 690 31.70 -1.23 -19.62
C LYS A 690 32.95 -1.22 -20.52
N ASN A 691 33.92 -0.34 -20.24
CA ASN A 691 35.14 -0.21 -21.03
C ASN A 691 36.32 -1.00 -20.45
N ASN A 692 36.19 -1.56 -19.23
CA ASN A 692 37.23 -2.32 -18.56
C ASN A 692 36.64 -3.49 -17.75
N LEU A 693 36.45 -4.65 -18.40
CA LEU A 693 35.88 -5.84 -17.77
C LEU A 693 36.87 -6.46 -16.78
N GLU A 694 36.50 -6.44 -15.50
CA GLU A 694 37.23 -7.08 -14.41
C GLU A 694 36.32 -8.09 -13.69
N ALA A 695 36.85 -8.82 -12.72
CA ALA A 695 36.01 -9.64 -11.84
C ALA A 695 35.26 -8.70 -10.88
N GLY A 696 33.98 -8.45 -11.15
CA GLY A 696 33.07 -7.68 -10.30
C GLY A 696 32.10 -8.55 -9.51
N GLY A 697 31.27 -7.89 -8.73
CA GLY A 697 30.23 -8.49 -7.92
C GLY A 697 28.85 -8.54 -8.58
N THR A 698 27.87 -8.92 -7.79
CA THR A 698 26.47 -9.11 -8.20
C THR A 698 25.51 -8.43 -7.24
N GLY A 699 24.30 -8.13 -7.70
CA GLY A 699 23.22 -7.62 -6.87
C GLY A 699 22.00 -7.21 -7.69
N THR A 700 21.06 -6.52 -7.04
CA THR A 700 19.86 -5.97 -7.66
C THR A 700 19.67 -4.52 -7.22
N MET A 701 19.36 -3.67 -8.18
CA MET A 701 18.99 -2.27 -7.98
C MET A 701 17.53 -2.08 -8.39
N PHE A 702 16.87 -1.09 -7.79
CA PHE A 702 15.56 -0.61 -8.15
C PHE A 702 15.68 0.82 -8.63
N PHE A 703 15.00 1.13 -9.73
CA PHE A 703 15.02 2.42 -10.37
C PHE A 703 13.60 2.90 -10.59
N ASP A 704 13.38 4.18 -10.35
CA ASP A 704 12.07 4.79 -10.49
C ASP A 704 12.22 6.21 -11.07
N ASP A 705 11.17 6.71 -11.72
CA ASP A 705 11.03 8.09 -12.20
C ASP A 705 12.27 8.67 -12.92
N ILE A 706 12.33 8.59 -14.26
CA ILE A 706 13.35 9.31 -15.03
C ILE A 706 12.77 10.64 -15.51
N ARG A 707 13.31 11.75 -15.01
CA ARG A 707 12.75 13.09 -15.23
C ARG A 707 13.82 14.09 -15.67
N LEU A 708 13.43 15.06 -16.50
CA LEU A 708 14.26 16.21 -16.88
C LEU A 708 13.68 17.49 -16.26
N TYR A 709 14.35 18.02 -15.26
CA TYR A 709 13.93 19.22 -14.54
C TYR A 709 14.41 20.48 -15.25
N ARG A 710 13.51 21.46 -15.30
CA ARG A 710 13.83 22.86 -15.60
C ARG A 710 14.50 23.49 -14.36
N PRO A 711 15.30 24.56 -14.53
CA PRO A 711 15.85 25.29 -13.39
C PRO A 711 14.71 25.71 -12.44
N ASP A 712 14.93 25.51 -11.15
CA ASP A 712 13.98 25.89 -10.12
C ASP A 712 13.88 27.42 -10.07
N PRO A 713 12.71 28.03 -10.35
CA PRO A 713 12.55 29.47 -10.30
C PRO A 713 12.62 30.06 -8.87
N GLY A 714 12.67 29.22 -7.82
CA GLY A 714 12.53 29.63 -6.41
C GLY A 714 13.75 29.47 -5.49
N LEU A 715 14.85 28.84 -5.93
CA LEU A 715 16.08 28.77 -5.15
C LEU A 715 17.11 29.76 -5.70
N GLU A 716 17.23 30.94 -5.05
CA GLU A 716 18.50 31.67 -5.16
C GLU A 716 19.63 30.71 -4.73
N PRO A 717 20.72 30.59 -5.50
CA PRO A 717 21.83 29.75 -5.09
C PRO A 717 22.33 30.25 -3.73
N GLU A 718 22.31 29.37 -2.73
CA GLU A 718 22.96 29.60 -1.43
C GLU A 718 24.34 30.22 -1.69
N PRO A 719 24.65 31.38 -1.08
CA PRO A 719 25.94 31.99 -1.27
C PRO A 719 27.03 31.03 -0.77
N VAL A 720 27.84 30.54 -1.70
CA VAL A 720 28.99 29.68 -1.43
C VAL A 720 29.88 30.36 -0.36
N PRO A 721 30.32 29.62 0.68
CA PRO A 721 31.07 30.18 1.81
C PRO A 721 32.39 30.86 1.45
#